data_AF-A0A7X8ERJ6-F1
#
_entry.id   AF-A0A7X8ERJ6-F1
#
_cell.length_a   1.000
_cell.length_b   1.000
_cell.length_c   1.000
_cell.angle_alpha   90.00
_cell.angle_beta   90.00
_cell.angle_gamma   90.00
#
_symmetry.space_group_name_H-M   'P 1'
#
loop_
_entity.id
_entity.type
_entity.pdbx_description
1 polymer ?
#
loop_
_entity_poly.entity_id
_entity_poly.type
_entity_poly.pdbx_seq_one_letter_code
_entity_poly.pdbx_strand_id
1 'polypeptide(L)'
;MKSLYLTKIKGFCLALIPLILIGMIPQSTSWGLEKDTKVPSQTVEGVVYGRMKNNGAKVTDIYEKGEWDFTVYGDKNFTKDLEGIRLVNIMDSNNTIIINKSDFTISNERELTVKIKGSNAEKFSQEKYAGNYNLELKYKGEEIWIPIIGRYNSKNITITGQDFKKDIKQIVLKNIKNGAWEIVIPKQRVKYENDTKLTLTLEDKDVEKLSGGLNNSDIEVVIDYTSDCVFDKDLRYWDYTLIGENLRQGVEKIILRPISGRALSLPIEEQDIIIEKRDIRVVSNTRLNMEFRKDVLDKFREYNHSGDYKIIVVYSPGKGLREFTSGVDLKVLYNYGLRFNEKVTLKDKLQYNYKDYIEDTARFSLLSKSTPKVTDVYPKSNGGYPWIDEGELPHNALKDRSFLKVTFEDIDGKLEFNSPVGIEFLLSSSIKAIGSNIEYLDTEFLNMCRNDLANPNDDDYTYIFKKDRTKKEAYLYIPIKPLSPQTDYIVRIAGRVLRNDAVEEERYSSPITWEFTTMASPSVTDKEILNQTVIEDYSSDTYIKIYGDFFYTSSIRVFFNEKEADYIIIKKDNKGNTYLVVYLPRRLGSGLYNIIIQNDNNHSTITYGTLSVLPRGDRDNIPTEEYKVKNRDLKGDVLADIKVSTDTLYLSGRYTNRTIVELDLDELMGKEVWTRRINYKTYMGDYIGKLYTKSKYADVSFYNLGGNNSEVNLYIGRAEPRVVQGVKTKLGQRIVKSDFIEIRAQNCRWNTIDVSIPYKNSNGANLNIYRYDEIRRTWNKEISYIDYINQKVTCTTQKAGLFVILEN
;
A
#
# COMPACT_ATOMS: atom_id res chain seq x y z
N MET A 1 59.14 -20.50 -2.42
CA MET A 1 60.55 -20.87 -2.15
C MET A 1 60.71 -22.38 -2.33
N LYS A 2 61.92 -22.87 -2.63
CA LYS A 2 62.19 -24.30 -2.90
C LYS A 2 62.33 -25.13 -1.61
N SER A 3 62.11 -26.44 -1.75
CA SER A 3 62.68 -27.55 -0.95
C SER A 3 62.30 -27.61 0.54
N LEU A 4 62.45 -28.72 1.27
CA LEU A 4 62.78 -30.14 1.01
C LEU A 4 62.31 -30.91 2.26
N TYR A 5 61.84 -32.15 2.15
CA TYR A 5 62.41 -33.28 2.92
C TYR A 5 61.75 -34.62 2.53
N LEU A 6 62.53 -35.69 2.66
CA LEU A 6 62.24 -37.01 2.12
C LEU A 6 62.88 -38.05 3.06
N THR A 7 62.10 -38.96 3.65
CA THR A 7 62.66 -40.23 4.17
C THR A 7 61.63 -41.36 4.19
N LYS A 8 62.09 -42.54 3.74
CA LYS A 8 61.38 -43.83 3.77
C LYS A 8 61.90 -44.68 4.93
N ILE A 9 61.08 -45.61 5.45
CA ILE A 9 61.53 -46.93 5.95
C ILE A 9 60.55 -48.03 5.48
N LYS A 10 61.06 -49.22 5.16
CA LYS A 10 60.35 -50.48 4.77
C LYS A 10 60.21 -51.40 6.01
N GLY A 11 59.45 -52.50 6.09
CA GLY A 11 58.66 -53.32 5.15
C GLY A 11 58.23 -54.64 5.87
N PHE A 12 58.05 -55.76 5.13
CA PHE A 12 57.67 -57.13 5.62
C PHE A 12 56.21 -57.29 6.16
N CYS A 13 55.46 -58.40 5.97
CA CYS A 13 55.62 -59.56 5.07
C CYS A 13 54.30 -60.34 4.82
N LEU A 14 54.31 -61.11 3.73
CA LEU A 14 53.55 -62.33 3.34
C LEU A 14 53.40 -63.40 4.48
N ALA A 15 52.55 -64.45 4.44
CA ALA A 15 51.65 -65.07 3.42
C ALA A 15 50.48 -65.90 4.05
N LEU A 16 49.64 -66.51 3.19
CA LEU A 16 48.60 -67.53 3.48
C LEU A 16 49.16 -68.89 3.97
N ILE A 17 48.32 -69.71 4.65
CA ILE A 17 47.76 -71.02 4.16
C ILE A 17 46.87 -71.69 5.25
N PRO A 18 45.74 -72.36 4.88
CA PRO A 18 44.96 -73.24 5.77
C PRO A 18 45.01 -74.74 5.36
N LEU A 19 44.82 -75.70 6.30
CA LEU A 19 43.95 -76.91 6.19
C LEU A 19 44.09 -77.93 7.37
N ILE A 20 43.21 -78.96 7.34
CA ILE A 20 43.17 -80.28 8.04
C ILE A 20 42.28 -80.33 9.30
N LEU A 21 41.49 -81.37 9.66
CA LEU A 21 40.62 -82.42 9.02
C LEU A 21 40.47 -83.62 10.01
N ILE A 22 39.26 -84.18 10.10
CA ILE A 22 38.89 -85.59 10.47
C ILE A 22 38.81 -86.02 11.97
N GLY A 23 37.72 -86.77 12.26
CA GLY A 23 37.53 -87.67 13.41
C GLY A 23 36.04 -87.92 13.75
N MET A 24 35.27 -88.69 12.96
CA MET A 24 34.96 -90.15 13.07
C MET A 24 33.81 -90.55 14.03
N ILE A 25 33.07 -91.62 13.62
CA ILE A 25 31.66 -91.92 13.95
C ILE A 25 31.46 -93.46 13.94
N PRO A 26 30.82 -94.13 14.94
CA PRO A 26 29.45 -94.67 14.72
C PRO A 26 28.53 -94.98 15.96
N GLN A 27 27.22 -94.79 15.78
CA GLN A 27 26.08 -95.67 16.19
C GLN A 27 25.78 -95.94 17.70
N SER A 28 24.52 -96.14 18.14
CA SER A 28 23.49 -97.05 17.60
C SER A 28 22.08 -96.85 18.20
N THR A 29 21.02 -97.41 17.53
CA THR A 29 19.68 -97.81 18.05
C THR A 29 18.74 -96.77 18.72
N SER A 30 17.40 -96.88 18.73
CA SER A 30 16.42 -97.55 17.83
C SER A 30 14.98 -97.16 18.23
N TRP A 31 14.10 -96.95 17.23
CA TRP A 31 12.64 -97.20 17.23
C TRP A 31 11.70 -96.52 18.27
N GLY A 32 10.66 -95.86 17.74
CA GLY A 32 9.31 -95.90 18.31
C GLY A 32 8.73 -94.60 18.89
N LEU A 33 7.79 -93.98 18.15
CA LEU A 33 6.44 -93.55 18.57
C LEU A 33 5.90 -92.36 17.76
N GLU A 34 4.57 -92.21 17.80
CA GLU A 34 3.75 -91.38 16.91
C GLU A 34 4.07 -89.88 16.97
N LYS A 35 4.09 -89.25 15.79
CA LYS A 35 4.02 -87.79 15.68
C LYS A 35 2.59 -87.30 15.77
N ASP A 36 2.11 -87.14 16.99
CA ASP A 36 0.98 -86.24 17.25
C ASP A 36 1.50 -84.79 17.17
N THR A 37 1.43 -84.19 15.96
CA THR A 37 1.96 -82.84 15.73
C THR A 37 1.03 -81.76 16.28
N LYS A 38 1.04 -81.60 17.61
CA LYS A 38 0.79 -80.29 18.21
C LYS A 38 1.87 -79.32 17.70
N VAL A 39 1.45 -78.38 16.86
CA VAL A 39 2.25 -77.20 16.53
C VAL A 39 2.65 -76.54 17.85
N PRO A 40 3.93 -76.22 18.09
CA PRO A 40 4.31 -75.46 19.27
C PRO A 40 3.65 -74.09 19.16
N SER A 41 2.75 -73.77 20.10
CA SER A 41 2.36 -72.38 20.32
C SER A 41 3.63 -71.62 20.70
N GLN A 42 4.13 -70.77 19.80
CA GLN A 42 5.17 -69.83 20.16
C GLN A 42 4.58 -68.90 21.23
N THR A 43 4.95 -69.11 22.48
CA THR A 43 4.71 -68.13 23.54
C THR A 43 5.45 -66.85 23.15
N VAL A 44 4.69 -65.84 22.74
CA VAL A 44 5.23 -64.55 22.32
C VAL A 44 5.63 -63.74 23.56
N GLU A 45 6.83 -63.99 24.08
CA GLU A 45 7.47 -63.07 25.03
C GLU A 45 7.89 -61.78 24.30
N GLY A 46 7.52 -60.58 24.73
CA GLY A 46 6.25 -60.14 25.33
C GLY A 46 5.91 -58.71 24.86
N VAL A 47 6.56 -58.28 23.77
CA VAL A 47 6.64 -56.90 23.27
C VAL A 47 6.86 -56.96 21.76
N VAL A 48 6.03 -56.24 21.00
CA VAL A 48 6.27 -56.03 19.57
C VAL A 48 7.01 -54.71 19.39
N TYR A 49 8.23 -54.73 18.83
CA TYR A 49 8.86 -53.49 18.38
C TYR A 49 8.26 -53.07 17.04
N GLY A 50 7.87 -51.80 16.94
CA GLY A 50 7.21 -51.29 15.75
C GLY A 50 7.44 -49.81 15.46
N ARG A 51 6.98 -49.36 14.29
CA ARG A 51 7.00 -47.97 13.84
C ARG A 51 5.71 -47.65 13.12
N MET A 52 5.03 -46.56 13.47
CA MET A 52 3.82 -46.13 12.77
C MET A 52 4.11 -45.09 11.68
N LYS A 53 3.18 -44.97 10.73
CA LYS A 53 3.14 -44.00 9.63
C LYS A 53 1.70 -43.59 9.36
N ASN A 54 1.46 -42.32 9.04
CA ASN A 54 0.15 -41.67 8.92
C ASN A 54 -0.71 -41.78 10.20
N ASN A 55 -0.06 -41.91 11.35
CA ASN A 55 -0.68 -42.18 12.65
C ASN A 55 -1.06 -40.92 13.45
N GLY A 56 -0.98 -39.74 12.83
CA GLY A 56 -1.53 -38.50 13.37
C GLY A 56 -2.73 -38.06 12.55
N ALA A 57 -3.89 -37.91 13.18
CA ALA A 57 -5.12 -37.45 12.54
C ALA A 57 -5.75 -36.32 13.36
N LYS A 58 -6.41 -35.34 12.74
CA LYS A 58 -7.28 -34.40 13.49
C LYS A 58 -8.68 -34.98 13.64
N VAL A 59 -9.34 -34.65 14.76
CA VAL A 59 -10.78 -34.90 14.99
C VAL A 59 -11.62 -34.43 13.79
N THR A 60 -11.30 -33.25 13.24
CA THR A 60 -11.96 -32.67 12.06
C THR A 60 -11.65 -33.40 10.75
N ASP A 61 -10.42 -33.92 10.56
CA ASP A 61 -10.08 -34.69 9.36
C ASP A 61 -10.88 -35.99 9.28
N ILE A 62 -11.04 -36.67 10.43
CA ILE A 62 -11.85 -37.90 10.53
C ILE A 62 -13.33 -37.59 10.37
N TYR A 63 -13.81 -36.48 10.97
CA TYR A 63 -15.20 -36.02 10.80
C TYR A 63 -15.53 -35.74 9.32
N GLU A 64 -14.65 -35.09 8.57
CA GLU A 64 -14.89 -34.75 7.17
C GLU A 64 -14.78 -35.97 6.24
N LYS A 65 -13.81 -36.86 6.46
CA LYS A 65 -13.57 -38.01 5.57
C LYS A 65 -14.43 -39.23 5.90
N GLY A 66 -14.89 -39.36 7.15
CA GLY A 66 -15.57 -40.57 7.67
C GLY A 66 -14.65 -41.78 7.84
N GLU A 67 -13.38 -41.69 7.44
CA GLU A 67 -12.37 -42.72 7.61
C GLU A 67 -10.94 -42.13 7.72
N TRP A 68 -10.03 -42.93 8.28
CA TRP A 68 -8.60 -42.66 8.34
C TRP A 68 -7.80 -43.96 8.36
N ASP A 69 -6.71 -44.05 7.60
CA ASP A 69 -5.83 -45.21 7.58
C ASP A 69 -4.40 -44.88 8.05
N PHE A 70 -3.81 -45.77 8.83
CA PHE A 70 -2.42 -45.66 9.27
C PHE A 70 -1.73 -47.02 9.18
N THR A 71 -0.41 -47.02 8.98
CA THR A 71 0.36 -48.27 8.82
C THR A 71 1.30 -48.47 9.99
N VAL A 72 1.32 -49.68 10.51
CA VAL A 72 2.22 -50.15 11.55
C VAL A 72 3.24 -51.08 10.90
N TYR A 73 4.52 -50.75 11.06
CA TYR A 73 5.64 -51.59 10.70
C TYR A 73 6.16 -52.33 11.94
N GLY A 74 6.66 -53.55 11.79
CA GLY A 74 7.15 -54.36 12.91
C GLY A 74 8.22 -55.38 12.53
N ASP A 75 9.00 -55.83 13.52
CA ASP A 75 10.13 -56.74 13.29
C ASP A 75 9.71 -58.23 13.14
N LYS A 76 8.93 -58.54 12.10
CA LYS A 76 8.36 -59.86 11.75
C LYS A 76 7.29 -60.40 12.71
N ASN A 77 6.41 -59.53 13.20
CA ASN A 77 5.43 -59.89 14.23
C ASN A 77 3.98 -60.02 13.72
N PHE A 78 3.67 -59.72 12.45
CA PHE A 78 2.27 -59.73 11.98
C PHE A 78 1.90 -61.02 11.23
N THR A 79 1.16 -61.89 11.91
CA THR A 79 0.75 -63.22 11.42
C THR A 79 -0.77 -63.33 11.24
N LYS A 80 -1.23 -64.29 10.42
CA LYS A 80 -2.64 -64.39 9.96
C LYS A 80 -3.65 -64.68 11.08
N ASP A 81 -3.17 -65.11 12.23
CA ASP A 81 -3.86 -65.37 13.49
C ASP A 81 -4.07 -64.12 14.36
N LEU A 82 -3.57 -62.94 13.97
CA LEU A 82 -3.99 -61.67 14.58
C LEU A 82 -5.52 -61.49 14.43
N GLU A 83 -6.23 -61.31 15.53
CA GLU A 83 -7.72 -61.22 15.56
C GLU A 83 -8.24 -59.81 15.87
N GLY A 84 -7.47 -59.00 16.59
CA GLY A 84 -7.88 -57.65 16.97
C GLY A 84 -6.72 -56.73 17.27
N ILE A 85 -6.99 -55.43 17.17
CA ILE A 85 -6.09 -54.35 17.59
C ILE A 85 -6.83 -53.48 18.60
N ARG A 86 -6.15 -53.10 19.68
CA ARG A 86 -6.67 -52.22 20.73
C ARG A 86 -5.85 -50.94 20.77
N LEU A 87 -6.54 -49.81 20.68
CA LEU A 87 -6.00 -48.48 20.87
C LEU A 87 -6.39 -48.02 22.28
N VAL A 88 -5.43 -47.91 23.19
CA VAL A 88 -5.65 -47.52 24.59
C VAL A 88 -5.17 -46.08 24.78
N ASN A 89 -6.08 -45.15 25.09
CA ASN A 89 -5.71 -43.76 25.37
C ASN A 89 -4.83 -43.70 26.64
N ILE A 90 -3.73 -42.95 26.56
CA ILE A 90 -2.70 -42.89 27.61
C ILE A 90 -3.16 -42.06 28.82
N MET A 91 -4.00 -41.05 28.60
CA MET A 91 -4.49 -40.15 29.65
C MET A 91 -5.77 -40.67 30.32
N ASP A 92 -6.58 -41.44 29.60
CA ASP A 92 -7.77 -42.12 30.13
C ASP A 92 -7.90 -43.52 29.53
N SER A 93 -7.42 -44.54 30.26
CA SER A 93 -7.45 -45.93 29.81
C SER A 93 -8.86 -46.49 29.57
N ASN A 94 -9.91 -45.83 30.09
CA ASN A 94 -11.30 -46.19 29.79
C ASN A 94 -11.69 -45.84 28.34
N ASN A 95 -11.05 -44.83 27.74
CA ASN A 95 -11.21 -44.46 26.33
C ASN A 95 -10.40 -45.38 25.42
N THR A 96 -10.78 -46.66 25.43
CA THR A 96 -10.19 -47.71 24.59
C THR A 96 -11.05 -47.96 23.34
N ILE A 97 -10.40 -48.02 22.17
CA ILE A 97 -11.04 -48.32 20.88
C ILE A 97 -10.54 -49.67 20.35
N ILE A 98 -11.46 -50.52 19.90
CA ILE A 98 -11.16 -51.84 19.33
C ILE A 98 -11.34 -51.79 17.82
N ILE A 99 -10.30 -52.14 17.07
CA ILE A 99 -10.34 -52.30 15.62
C ILE A 99 -10.47 -53.80 15.30
N ASN A 100 -11.52 -54.15 14.56
CA ASN A 100 -11.85 -55.52 14.23
C ASN A 100 -10.99 -56.04 13.06
N LYS A 101 -10.93 -57.37 12.88
CA LYS A 101 -10.21 -58.02 11.76
C LYS A 101 -10.66 -57.58 10.35
N SER A 102 -11.88 -57.06 10.20
CA SER A 102 -12.39 -56.47 8.94
C SER A 102 -11.80 -55.10 8.61
N ASP A 103 -11.10 -54.50 9.56
CA ASP A 103 -10.72 -53.09 9.58
C ASP A 103 -9.19 -52.92 9.67
N PHE A 104 -8.45 -54.01 9.48
CA PHE A 104 -7.02 -53.98 9.22
C PHE A 104 -6.61 -55.03 8.18
N THR A 105 -5.46 -54.83 7.54
CA THR A 105 -4.90 -55.73 6.53
C THR A 105 -3.43 -55.95 6.81
N ILE A 106 -3.00 -57.21 6.91
CA ILE A 106 -1.59 -57.60 6.99
C ILE A 106 -1.06 -57.71 5.57
N SER A 107 -0.21 -56.77 5.16
CA SER A 107 0.43 -56.77 3.84
C SER A 107 1.56 -57.79 3.78
N ASN A 108 2.29 -57.96 4.88
CA ASN A 108 3.35 -58.96 5.08
C ASN A 108 3.70 -59.05 6.58
N GLU A 109 4.60 -59.96 6.97
CA GLU A 109 5.04 -60.17 8.37
C GLU A 109 5.52 -58.90 9.10
N ARG A 110 5.86 -57.84 8.34
CA ARG A 110 6.41 -56.58 8.84
C ARG A 110 5.52 -55.37 8.62
N GLU A 111 4.35 -55.50 7.99
CA GLU A 111 3.49 -54.37 7.63
C GLU A 111 2.00 -54.69 7.81
N LEU A 112 1.33 -53.85 8.60
CA LEU A 112 -0.06 -53.93 9.02
C LEU A 112 -0.73 -52.57 8.79
N THR A 113 -1.67 -52.48 7.85
CA THR A 113 -2.47 -51.25 7.64
C THR A 113 -3.75 -51.33 8.45
N VAL A 114 -4.02 -50.32 9.27
CA VAL A 114 -5.17 -50.20 10.16
C VAL A 114 -6.10 -49.11 9.63
N LYS A 115 -7.41 -49.39 9.56
CA LYS A 115 -8.45 -48.46 9.07
C LYS A 115 -9.44 -48.11 10.18
N ILE A 116 -9.47 -46.84 10.53
CA ILE A 116 -10.53 -46.22 11.31
C ILE A 116 -11.67 -45.88 10.35
N LYS A 117 -12.86 -46.46 10.55
CA LYS A 117 -14.07 -46.21 9.74
C LYS A 117 -15.33 -46.54 10.56
N GLY A 118 -16.50 -46.13 10.08
CA GLY A 118 -17.79 -46.42 10.73
C GLY A 118 -17.83 -45.93 12.18
N SER A 119 -18.34 -46.74 13.10
CA SER A 119 -18.49 -46.38 14.52
C SER A 119 -17.18 -46.03 15.25
N ASN A 120 -16.03 -46.45 14.72
CA ASN A 120 -14.73 -46.03 15.26
C ASN A 120 -14.32 -44.64 14.73
N ALA A 121 -14.67 -44.29 13.49
CA ALA A 121 -14.52 -42.93 12.99
C ALA A 121 -15.46 -41.97 13.72
N GLU A 122 -16.74 -42.32 13.87
CA GLU A 122 -17.74 -41.53 14.63
C GLU A 122 -17.30 -41.19 16.06
N LYS A 123 -16.55 -42.11 16.72
CA LYS A 123 -15.91 -41.84 18.02
C LYS A 123 -14.74 -40.89 17.85
N PHE A 124 -13.75 -41.21 17.02
CA PHE A 124 -12.57 -40.37 16.83
C PHE A 124 -12.88 -38.98 16.21
N SER A 125 -14.09 -38.75 15.70
CA SER A 125 -14.64 -37.43 15.35
C SER A 125 -15.19 -36.62 16.55
N GLN A 126 -14.89 -37.02 17.80
CA GLN A 126 -15.30 -36.31 19.02
C GLN A 126 -14.08 -35.96 19.88
N GLU A 127 -14.01 -34.71 20.35
CA GLU A 127 -12.86 -34.18 21.12
C GLU A 127 -12.55 -34.95 22.40
N LYS A 128 -13.55 -35.61 23.02
CA LYS A 128 -13.34 -36.46 24.20
C LYS A 128 -12.44 -37.69 23.94
N TYR A 129 -12.20 -38.04 22.68
CA TYR A 129 -11.26 -39.09 22.29
C TYR A 129 -9.92 -38.52 21.79
N ALA A 130 -9.71 -37.20 21.77
CA ALA A 130 -8.41 -36.64 21.45
C ALA A 130 -7.34 -37.11 22.48
N GLY A 131 -6.11 -37.24 22.01
CA GLY A 131 -4.97 -37.71 22.80
C GLY A 131 -4.12 -38.77 22.10
N ASN A 132 -3.14 -39.28 22.83
CA ASN A 132 -2.22 -40.31 22.36
C ASN A 132 -2.67 -41.70 22.81
N TYR A 133 -2.51 -42.68 21.92
CA TYR A 133 -2.98 -44.05 22.05
C TYR A 133 -1.83 -45.03 21.90
N ASN A 134 -1.60 -45.85 22.92
CA ASN A 134 -0.79 -47.05 22.78
C ASN A 134 -1.56 -48.08 21.95
N LEU A 135 -0.86 -48.82 21.08
CA LEU A 135 -1.44 -49.85 20.24
C LEU A 135 -1.03 -51.23 20.76
N GLU A 136 -2.00 -52.11 20.92
CA GLU A 136 -1.81 -53.46 21.40
C GLU A 136 -2.48 -54.47 20.47
N LEU A 137 -1.91 -55.67 20.39
CA LEU A 137 -2.29 -56.73 19.46
C LEU A 137 -2.88 -57.92 20.22
N LYS A 138 -3.91 -58.57 19.65
CA LYS A 138 -4.46 -59.82 20.17
C LYS A 138 -4.41 -60.91 19.10
N TYR A 139 -3.77 -62.03 19.42
CA TYR A 139 -3.69 -63.22 18.57
C TYR A 139 -4.71 -64.28 18.97
N LYS A 140 -5.01 -65.17 18.03
CA LYS A 140 -5.98 -66.25 18.21
C LYS A 140 -5.53 -67.23 19.28
N GLY A 141 -6.35 -67.41 20.31
CA GLY A 141 -6.06 -68.31 21.42
C GLY A 141 -5.27 -67.68 22.56
N GLU A 142 -4.87 -66.41 22.44
CA GLU A 142 -4.31 -65.63 23.54
C GLU A 142 -5.39 -64.76 24.22
N GLU A 143 -5.35 -64.67 25.55
CA GLU A 143 -6.18 -63.72 26.32
C GLU A 143 -5.47 -62.38 26.57
N ILE A 144 -4.17 -62.30 26.25
CA ILE A 144 -3.30 -61.16 26.56
C ILE A 144 -3.23 -60.21 25.37
N TRP A 145 -3.13 -58.91 25.66
CA TRP A 145 -2.87 -57.87 24.67
C TRP A 145 -1.37 -57.53 24.68
N ILE A 146 -0.69 -57.72 23.55
CA ILE A 146 0.76 -57.49 23.44
C ILE A 146 1.01 -56.03 22.99
N PRO A 147 1.71 -55.20 23.79
CA PRO A 147 1.94 -53.81 23.46
C PRO A 147 2.97 -53.64 22.34
N ILE A 148 2.75 -52.65 21.48
CA ILE A 148 3.78 -52.16 20.57
C ILE A 148 4.63 -51.10 21.27
N ILE A 149 5.93 -51.35 21.39
CA ILE A 149 6.90 -50.36 21.88
C ILE A 149 7.63 -49.77 20.69
N GLY A 150 7.39 -48.48 20.42
CA GLY A 150 8.11 -47.77 19.37
C GLY A 150 9.55 -47.44 19.73
N ARG A 151 10.35 -47.20 18.70
CA ARG A 151 11.69 -46.60 18.83
C ARG A 151 11.78 -45.42 17.89
N TYR A 152 11.93 -44.22 18.44
CA TYR A 152 12.27 -43.03 17.67
C TYR A 152 13.64 -43.21 17.01
N ASN A 153 13.84 -42.54 15.88
CA ASN A 153 15.10 -42.54 15.15
C ASN A 153 15.39 -41.10 14.75
N SER A 154 16.68 -40.76 14.65
CA SER A 154 17.11 -39.45 14.18
C SER A 154 16.42 -39.06 12.86
N LYS A 155 15.87 -37.85 12.82
CA LYS A 155 15.08 -37.33 11.68
C LYS A 155 15.63 -35.98 11.26
N ASN A 156 15.68 -35.74 9.96
CA ASN A 156 15.93 -34.42 9.41
C ASN A 156 14.60 -33.68 9.24
N ILE A 157 14.44 -32.50 9.84
CA ILE A 157 13.31 -31.59 9.61
C ILE A 157 13.76 -30.39 8.78
N THR A 158 12.84 -29.78 8.03
CA THR A 158 13.10 -28.58 7.23
C THR A 158 12.39 -27.39 7.85
N ILE A 159 13.14 -26.34 8.20
CA ILE A 159 12.55 -25.04 8.58
C ILE A 159 12.62 -24.12 7.37
N THR A 160 11.49 -23.53 6.98
CA THR A 160 11.45 -22.42 6.03
C THR A 160 10.99 -21.12 6.68
N GLY A 161 11.63 -20.02 6.28
CA GLY A 161 11.47 -18.69 6.88
C GLY A 161 12.08 -17.62 5.99
N GLN A 162 12.49 -16.49 6.57
CA GLN A 162 13.11 -15.37 5.85
C GLN A 162 14.40 -14.93 6.57
N ASP A 163 15.34 -14.39 5.78
CA ASP A 163 16.60 -13.78 6.22
C ASP A 163 17.53 -14.68 7.07
N PHE A 164 17.53 -16.00 6.84
CA PHE A 164 18.52 -16.88 7.45
C PHE A 164 19.94 -16.55 6.96
N LYS A 165 20.92 -16.72 7.85
CA LYS A 165 22.34 -16.53 7.55
C LYS A 165 23.15 -17.82 7.76
N LYS A 166 24.36 -17.88 7.18
CA LYS A 166 25.25 -19.06 7.22
C LYS A 166 26.08 -19.15 8.52
N ASP A 167 26.17 -18.08 9.29
CA ASP A 167 26.93 -17.92 10.54
C ASP A 167 26.21 -18.47 11.78
N ILE A 168 25.24 -19.38 11.62
CA ILE A 168 24.53 -20.04 12.73
C ILE A 168 25.53 -20.75 13.66
N LYS A 169 25.38 -20.54 14.97
CA LYS A 169 26.09 -21.23 16.04
C LYS A 169 25.26 -22.37 16.63
N GLN A 170 23.97 -22.11 16.87
CA GLN A 170 23.01 -23.11 17.31
C GLN A 170 21.58 -22.64 17.04
N ILE A 171 20.64 -23.58 17.05
CA ILE A 171 19.21 -23.31 16.99
C ILE A 171 18.58 -23.96 18.20
N VAL A 172 17.67 -23.24 18.85
CA VAL A 172 16.94 -23.71 20.02
C VAL A 172 15.47 -23.78 19.64
N LEU A 173 14.87 -24.98 19.74
CA LEU A 173 13.43 -25.18 19.64
C LEU A 173 12.86 -25.24 21.05
N LYS A 174 11.84 -24.44 21.34
CA LYS A 174 11.15 -24.41 22.64
C LYS A 174 9.66 -24.64 22.43
N ASN A 175 9.08 -25.58 23.16
CA ASN A 175 7.62 -25.65 23.25
C ASN A 175 7.12 -24.56 24.20
N ILE A 176 6.22 -23.70 23.71
CA ILE A 176 5.63 -22.60 24.48
C ILE A 176 4.27 -22.95 25.11
N LYS A 177 3.79 -24.19 24.93
CA LYS A 177 2.62 -24.78 25.61
C LYS A 177 3.00 -26.08 26.33
N ASN A 178 2.12 -26.59 27.20
CA ASN A 178 2.16 -27.90 27.87
C ASN A 178 3.54 -28.58 28.08
N GLY A 179 4.05 -28.55 29.32
CA GLY A 179 5.23 -29.33 29.71
C GLY A 179 6.53 -28.80 29.11
N ALA A 180 6.73 -27.47 29.17
CA ALA A 180 7.81 -26.71 28.56
C ALA A 180 9.16 -27.47 28.48
N TRP A 181 9.56 -27.79 27.26
CA TRP A 181 10.85 -28.41 26.96
C TRP A 181 11.66 -27.55 25.99
N GLU A 182 12.97 -27.78 26.00
CA GLU A 182 13.93 -27.15 25.10
C GLU A 182 14.75 -28.24 24.37
N ILE A 183 15.03 -28.00 23.09
CA ILE A 183 15.94 -28.80 22.25
C ILE A 183 17.00 -27.84 21.70
N VAL A 184 18.25 -28.04 22.11
CA VAL A 184 19.40 -27.28 21.62
C VAL A 184 20.08 -28.06 20.48
N ILE A 185 20.08 -27.46 19.29
CA ILE A 185 20.61 -28.03 18.05
C ILE A 185 21.91 -27.28 17.72
N PRO A 186 23.09 -27.84 18.06
CA PRO A 186 24.38 -27.21 17.76
C PRO A 186 24.66 -27.18 16.26
N LYS A 187 25.52 -26.26 15.80
CA LYS A 187 25.89 -26.02 14.39
C LYS A 187 26.09 -27.29 13.55
N GLN A 188 26.71 -28.32 14.10
CA GLN A 188 27.01 -29.57 13.39
C GLN A 188 25.74 -30.34 12.96
N ARG A 189 24.61 -30.11 13.64
CA ARG A 189 23.27 -30.65 13.31
C ARG A 189 22.40 -29.64 12.54
N VAL A 190 22.97 -28.54 12.06
CA VAL A 190 22.27 -27.48 11.29
C VAL A 190 22.92 -27.33 9.91
N LYS A 191 22.18 -27.66 8.85
CA LYS A 191 22.59 -27.41 7.47
C LYS A 191 21.86 -26.18 6.91
N TYR A 192 22.62 -25.11 6.69
CA TYR A 192 22.16 -23.95 5.92
C TYR A 192 22.08 -24.32 4.44
N GLU A 193 20.89 -24.25 3.84
CA GLU A 193 20.69 -24.45 2.39
C GLU A 193 20.71 -23.10 1.67
N ASN A 194 19.91 -22.14 2.13
CA ASN A 194 19.85 -20.77 1.64
C ASN A 194 19.19 -19.84 2.68
N ASP A 195 18.97 -18.57 2.34
CA ASP A 195 18.41 -17.53 3.21
C ASP A 195 16.91 -17.69 3.54
N THR A 196 16.25 -18.70 3.00
CA THR A 196 14.86 -19.06 3.31
C THR A 196 14.71 -20.49 3.84
N LYS A 197 15.78 -21.30 3.89
CA LYS A 197 15.70 -22.73 4.20
C LYS A 197 16.89 -23.26 5.01
N LEU A 198 16.55 -23.93 6.11
CA LEU A 198 17.47 -24.70 6.95
C LEU A 198 17.01 -26.17 7.04
N THR A 199 17.94 -27.09 7.14
CA THR A 199 17.68 -28.50 7.48
C THR A 199 18.32 -28.82 8.83
N LEU A 200 17.55 -29.36 9.78
CA LEU A 200 18.00 -29.67 11.14
C LEU A 200 17.98 -31.18 11.38
N THR A 201 19.04 -31.74 11.96
CA THR A 201 19.11 -33.14 12.37
C THR A 201 18.78 -33.29 13.85
N LEU A 202 17.71 -33.99 14.15
CA LEU A 202 17.25 -34.30 15.51
C LEU A 202 17.73 -35.70 15.91
N GLU A 203 18.11 -35.89 17.17
CA GLU A 203 18.36 -37.23 17.75
C GLU A 203 17.06 -37.91 18.22
N ASP A 204 17.08 -39.22 18.47
CA ASP A 204 15.91 -40.01 18.86
C ASP A 204 15.10 -39.38 20.03
N LYS A 205 15.79 -38.90 21.07
CA LYS A 205 15.21 -38.18 22.23
C LYS A 205 14.66 -36.79 21.90
N ASP A 206 15.18 -36.15 20.86
CA ASP A 206 14.75 -34.83 20.39
C ASP A 206 13.51 -34.99 19.50
N VAL A 207 13.47 -36.07 18.70
CA VAL A 207 12.29 -36.51 17.93
C VAL A 207 11.14 -36.93 18.85
N GLU A 208 11.41 -37.65 19.95
CA GLU A 208 10.42 -38.00 20.97
C GLU A 208 9.69 -36.76 21.51
N LYS A 209 10.43 -35.73 21.95
CA LYS A 209 9.86 -34.47 22.46
C LYS A 209 8.98 -33.73 21.45
N LEU A 210 9.28 -33.88 20.16
CA LEU A 210 8.54 -33.25 19.06
C LEU A 210 7.38 -34.12 18.54
N SER A 211 7.27 -35.36 18.99
CA SER A 211 6.23 -36.29 18.57
C SER A 211 4.90 -36.07 19.29
N GLY A 212 3.80 -36.54 18.68
CA GLY A 212 2.45 -36.39 19.23
C GLY A 212 1.70 -35.15 18.73
N GLY A 213 2.27 -34.39 17.79
CA GLY A 213 1.58 -33.36 17.04
C GLY A 213 1.64 -31.96 17.64
N LEU A 214 2.64 -31.20 17.22
CA LEU A 214 2.79 -29.78 17.54
C LEU A 214 2.37 -28.96 16.33
N ASN A 215 1.57 -27.91 16.52
CA ASN A 215 1.38 -26.92 15.47
C ASN A 215 2.58 -25.96 15.44
N ASN A 216 2.83 -25.32 14.29
CA ASN A 216 3.92 -24.35 14.13
C ASN A 216 3.83 -23.17 15.13
N SER A 217 2.62 -22.87 15.62
CA SER A 217 2.33 -21.86 16.66
C SER A 217 2.83 -22.24 18.06
N ASP A 218 3.13 -23.51 18.29
CA ASP A 218 3.44 -24.05 19.63
C ASP A 218 4.96 -24.14 19.85
N ILE A 219 5.76 -23.88 18.81
CA ILE A 219 7.23 -23.94 18.85
C ILE A 219 7.83 -22.55 18.60
N GLU A 220 8.46 -21.97 19.62
CA GLU A 220 9.35 -20.82 19.47
C GLU A 220 10.72 -21.32 18.98
N VAL A 221 11.25 -20.68 17.93
CA VAL A 221 12.59 -20.98 17.40
C VAL A 221 13.51 -19.80 17.66
N VAL A 222 14.58 -20.03 18.42
CA VAL A 222 15.64 -19.04 18.64
C VAL A 222 16.87 -19.46 17.87
N ILE A 223 17.34 -18.61 16.96
CA ILE A 223 18.57 -18.83 16.19
C ILE A 223 19.67 -17.94 16.78
N ASP A 224 20.71 -18.57 17.32
CA ASP A 224 21.92 -17.89 17.75
C ASP A 224 22.91 -17.86 16.56
N TYR A 225 23.23 -16.67 16.06
CA TYR A 225 24.30 -16.46 15.07
C TYR A 225 25.60 -16.02 15.76
N THR A 226 26.74 -16.40 15.18
CA THR A 226 28.05 -15.92 15.62
C THR A 226 28.98 -15.77 14.43
N SER A 227 29.38 -14.52 14.16
CA SER A 227 30.34 -14.19 13.11
C SER A 227 31.60 -13.57 13.73
N ASP A 228 32.75 -14.19 13.44
CA ASP A 228 34.08 -13.71 13.82
C ASP A 228 34.79 -13.14 12.59
N CYS A 229 35.42 -11.98 12.72
CA CYS A 229 36.27 -11.36 11.70
C CYS A 229 37.65 -11.08 12.29
N VAL A 230 38.67 -11.85 11.89
CA VAL A 230 40.04 -11.67 12.36
C VAL A 230 40.70 -10.48 11.64
N PHE A 231 41.40 -9.61 12.39
CA PHE A 231 42.14 -8.50 11.78
C PHE A 231 43.45 -8.96 11.15
N ASP A 232 43.42 -9.23 9.84
CA ASP A 232 44.62 -9.27 9.01
C ASP A 232 45.02 -7.84 8.57
N LYS A 233 46.31 -7.62 8.28
CA LYS A 233 46.83 -6.37 7.72
C LYS A 233 46.29 -6.11 6.32
N ASP A 234 45.99 -7.17 5.56
CA ASP A 234 45.45 -7.09 4.21
C ASP A 234 43.91 -6.95 4.16
N LEU A 235 43.22 -6.99 5.31
CA LEU A 235 41.76 -6.79 5.38
C LEU A 235 41.41 -5.32 5.09
N ARG A 236 40.81 -5.08 3.91
CA ARG A 236 40.43 -3.74 3.39
C ARG A 236 38.96 -3.36 3.63
N TYR A 237 38.08 -4.36 3.64
CA TYR A 237 36.67 -4.22 3.94
C TYR A 237 36.16 -5.53 4.55
N TRP A 238 35.04 -5.49 5.27
CA TRP A 238 34.35 -6.67 5.76
C TRP A 238 32.83 -6.42 5.84
N ASP A 239 32.02 -7.35 5.33
CA ASP A 239 30.57 -7.19 5.26
C ASP A 239 29.86 -7.89 6.43
N TYR A 240 28.87 -7.21 7.04
CA TYR A 240 27.97 -7.80 8.01
C TYR A 240 26.50 -7.57 7.62
N THR A 241 25.68 -8.62 7.76
CA THR A 241 24.22 -8.53 7.58
C THR A 241 23.54 -8.35 8.93
N LEU A 242 22.90 -7.20 9.12
CA LEU A 242 22.06 -6.85 10.24
C LEU A 242 20.61 -7.26 9.94
N ILE A 243 19.97 -7.96 10.89
CA ILE A 243 18.53 -8.23 10.87
C ILE A 243 17.84 -7.24 11.83
N GLY A 244 16.65 -6.76 11.45
CA GLY A 244 15.88 -5.79 12.23
C GLY A 244 14.47 -5.60 11.66
N GLU A 245 13.86 -4.46 11.96
CA GLU A 245 12.53 -4.09 11.44
C GLU A 245 12.56 -2.65 10.88
N ASN A 246 11.67 -2.37 9.91
CA ASN A 246 11.49 -1.05 9.29
C ASN A 246 12.70 -0.49 8.52
N LEU A 247 13.66 -1.33 8.13
CA LEU A 247 14.91 -0.91 7.48
C LEU A 247 14.70 -0.30 6.08
N ARG A 248 13.53 -0.49 5.43
CA ARG A 248 13.19 0.22 4.17
C ARG A 248 12.71 1.65 4.37
N GLN A 249 12.43 2.08 5.60
CA GLN A 249 11.81 3.39 5.86
C GLN A 249 12.79 4.58 5.83
N GLY A 250 13.99 4.38 5.27
CA GLY A 250 14.97 5.44 4.99
C GLY A 250 16.06 5.53 6.05
N VAL A 251 16.88 4.48 6.17
CA VAL A 251 18.11 4.52 7.00
C VAL A 251 19.05 5.62 6.48
N GLU A 252 19.57 6.40 7.41
CA GLU A 252 20.53 7.48 7.15
C GLU A 252 21.96 7.03 7.47
N LYS A 253 22.18 6.52 8.68
CA LYS A 253 23.49 6.05 9.16
C LYS A 253 23.31 5.01 10.24
N ILE A 254 24.39 4.31 10.58
CA ILE A 254 24.44 3.40 11.72
C ILE A 254 25.52 3.88 12.69
N ILE A 255 25.19 3.91 13.97
CA ILE A 255 26.09 4.28 15.05
C ILE A 255 26.42 3.03 15.84
N LEU A 256 27.71 2.74 15.99
CA LEU A 256 28.21 1.75 16.92
C LEU A 256 28.63 2.47 18.19
N ARG A 257 27.80 2.33 19.23
CA ARG A 257 28.01 2.99 20.51
C ARG A 257 28.61 2.03 21.52
N PRO A 258 29.75 2.33 22.14
CA PRO A 258 30.34 1.46 23.15
C PRO A 258 29.46 1.39 24.40
N ILE A 259 29.43 0.21 25.01
CA ILE A 259 28.72 -0.07 26.27
C ILE A 259 29.66 -0.68 27.33
N SER A 260 30.87 -1.09 26.95
CA SER A 260 31.91 -1.59 27.85
C SER A 260 33.31 -1.35 27.26
N GLY A 261 34.36 -1.62 28.05
CA GLY A 261 35.75 -1.66 27.57
C GLY A 261 36.48 -0.32 27.57
N ARG A 262 37.55 -0.24 26.77
CA ARG A 262 38.40 0.97 26.66
C ARG A 262 37.75 2.09 25.85
N ALA A 263 36.82 1.76 24.97
CA ALA A 263 36.10 2.74 24.16
C ALA A 263 35.38 3.81 25.01
N LEU A 264 34.88 3.45 26.19
CA LEU A 264 34.27 4.38 27.15
C LEU A 264 35.24 5.37 27.80
N SER A 265 36.57 5.21 27.61
CA SER A 265 37.59 6.15 28.12
C SER A 265 38.02 7.22 27.11
N LEU A 266 37.48 7.17 25.88
CA LEU A 266 37.62 8.24 24.90
C LEU A 266 36.69 9.42 25.21
N PRO A 267 36.99 10.65 24.73
CA PRO A 267 36.03 11.77 24.69
C PRO A 267 34.71 11.35 24.03
N ILE A 268 33.58 11.89 24.48
CA ILE A 268 32.23 11.43 24.07
C ILE A 268 32.06 11.47 22.54
N GLU A 269 32.57 12.54 21.93
CA GLU A 269 32.65 12.79 20.49
C GLU A 269 33.49 11.78 19.68
N GLU A 270 34.36 11.00 20.34
CA GLU A 270 35.20 9.96 19.75
C GLU A 270 34.71 8.53 20.06
N GLN A 271 33.77 8.36 21.01
CA GLN A 271 33.29 7.03 21.42
C GLN A 271 32.51 6.31 20.32
N ASP A 272 31.62 7.05 19.62
CA ASP A 272 30.73 6.52 18.59
C ASP A 272 31.47 6.29 17.27
N ILE A 273 31.39 5.06 16.74
CA ILE A 273 31.88 4.72 15.40
C ILE A 273 30.70 4.77 14.43
N ILE A 274 30.73 5.74 13.50
CA ILE A 274 29.66 5.97 12.52
C ILE A 274 29.94 5.19 11.23
N ILE A 275 28.94 4.45 10.75
CA ILE A 275 28.88 3.84 9.42
C ILE A 275 27.98 4.73 8.56
N GLU A 276 28.56 5.31 7.50
CA GLU A 276 27.90 6.28 6.64
C GLU A 276 26.93 5.63 5.64
N LYS A 277 25.96 6.41 5.14
CA LYS A 277 24.92 5.92 4.20
C LYS A 277 25.46 5.19 2.97
N ARG A 278 26.63 5.60 2.49
CA ARG A 278 27.33 5.05 1.31
C ARG A 278 27.87 3.64 1.55
N ASP A 279 28.05 3.26 2.81
CA ASP A 279 28.61 2.00 3.30
C ASP A 279 27.47 1.09 3.84
N ILE A 280 26.21 1.46 3.56
CA ILE A 280 24.98 0.79 4.00
C ILE A 280 24.14 0.40 2.77
N ARG A 281 23.71 -0.86 2.72
CA ARG A 281 22.82 -1.36 1.67
C ARG A 281 21.60 -2.05 2.27
N VAL A 282 20.46 -1.37 2.25
CA VAL A 282 19.15 -1.96 2.58
C VAL A 282 18.78 -3.00 1.53
N VAL A 283 18.45 -4.22 1.97
CA VAL A 283 18.06 -5.35 1.09
C VAL A 283 16.54 -5.56 1.13
N SER A 284 15.98 -5.67 2.34
CA SER A 284 14.55 -5.86 2.59
C SER A 284 14.09 -4.91 3.72
N ASN A 285 12.82 -5.00 4.14
CA ASN A 285 12.37 -4.23 5.32
C ASN A 285 12.97 -4.78 6.64
N THR A 286 13.54 -5.99 6.60
CA THR A 286 14.08 -6.73 7.73
C THR A 286 15.60 -6.92 7.66
N ARG A 287 16.23 -6.63 6.51
CA ARG A 287 17.65 -6.90 6.25
C ARG A 287 18.40 -5.71 5.66
N LEU A 288 19.56 -5.43 6.26
CA LEU A 288 20.51 -4.40 5.85
C LEU A 288 21.94 -4.97 5.89
N ASN A 289 22.73 -4.69 4.87
CA ASN A 289 24.17 -5.01 4.86
C ASN A 289 24.97 -3.75 5.22
N MET A 290 25.97 -3.90 6.09
CA MET A 290 26.97 -2.88 6.45
C MET A 290 28.32 -3.29 5.89
N GLU A 291 29.01 -2.38 5.20
CA GLU A 291 30.38 -2.57 4.74
C GLU A 291 31.34 -1.85 5.70
N PHE A 292 32.06 -2.61 6.52
CA PHE A 292 33.11 -2.07 7.38
C PHE A 292 34.36 -1.80 6.54
N ARG A 293 34.48 -0.57 6.03
CA ARG A 293 35.63 -0.12 5.23
C ARG A 293 36.87 0.15 6.08
N LYS A 294 38.01 0.32 5.39
CA LYS A 294 39.34 0.46 6.01
C LYS A 294 39.39 1.52 7.11
N ASP A 295 38.78 2.68 6.93
CA ASP A 295 38.72 3.76 7.93
C ASP A 295 38.02 3.32 9.24
N VAL A 296 36.95 2.54 9.14
CA VAL A 296 36.28 1.96 10.31
C VAL A 296 37.08 0.79 10.91
N LEU A 297 37.66 -0.08 10.07
CA LEU A 297 38.51 -1.19 10.50
C LEU A 297 39.79 -0.72 11.20
N ASP A 298 40.38 0.38 10.74
CA ASP A 298 41.56 1.00 11.36
C ASP A 298 41.23 1.50 12.77
N LYS A 299 40.08 2.15 12.99
CA LYS A 299 39.60 2.48 14.35
C LYS A 299 39.51 1.25 15.23
N PHE A 300 38.86 0.17 14.77
CA PHE A 300 38.74 -1.06 15.58
C PHE A 300 40.07 -1.78 15.88
N ARG A 301 41.12 -1.54 15.08
CA ARG A 301 42.47 -2.05 15.34
C ARG A 301 43.15 -1.31 16.50
N GLU A 302 42.68 -0.12 16.87
CA GLU A 302 43.24 0.65 18.00
C GLU A 302 42.79 0.09 19.35
N TYR A 303 43.71 0.05 20.31
CA TYR A 303 43.42 -0.43 21.68
C TYR A 303 42.30 0.38 22.36
N ASN A 304 42.24 1.68 22.09
CA ASN A 304 41.27 2.58 22.71
C ASN A 304 39.84 2.27 22.25
N HIS A 305 39.61 1.73 21.05
CA HIS A 305 38.30 1.31 20.55
C HIS A 305 37.95 -0.15 20.89
N SER A 306 38.67 -0.81 21.81
CA SER A 306 38.31 -2.15 22.28
C SER A 306 37.17 -2.12 23.32
N GLY A 307 36.23 -3.07 23.23
CA GLY A 307 35.06 -3.10 24.09
C GLY A 307 33.86 -3.82 23.48
N ASP A 308 32.74 -3.83 24.20
CA ASP A 308 31.44 -4.25 23.67
C ASP A 308 30.66 -3.01 23.17
N TYR A 309 29.91 -3.16 22.08
CA TYR A 309 29.22 -2.10 21.34
C TYR A 309 27.78 -2.51 21.02
N LYS A 310 26.87 -1.54 21.02
CA LYS A 310 25.51 -1.66 20.49
C LYS A 310 25.41 -1.03 19.11
N ILE A 311 24.59 -1.62 18.25
CA ILE A 311 24.29 -1.12 16.90
C ILE A 311 23.00 -0.31 16.95
N ILE A 312 23.07 0.97 16.60
CA ILE A 312 21.93 1.90 16.55
C ILE A 312 21.72 2.34 15.10
N VAL A 313 20.53 2.05 14.54
CA VAL A 313 20.12 2.46 13.20
C VAL A 313 19.36 3.78 13.30
N VAL A 314 19.87 4.80 12.61
CA VAL A 314 19.30 6.15 12.56
C VAL A 314 18.53 6.33 11.24
N TYR A 315 17.28 6.79 11.33
CA TYR A 315 16.40 7.04 10.18
C TYR A 315 16.41 8.53 9.80
N SER A 316 16.19 8.81 8.50
CA SER A 316 16.15 10.18 8.01
C SER A 316 15.01 11.02 8.63
N PRO A 317 15.23 12.31 8.89
CA PRO A 317 14.22 13.21 9.46
C PRO A 317 12.88 13.19 8.70
N GLY A 318 11.79 13.35 9.44
CA GLY A 318 10.42 13.41 8.87
C GLY A 318 9.75 12.04 8.67
N LYS A 319 10.35 10.93 9.11
CA LYS A 319 9.77 9.58 9.01
C LYS A 319 8.97 9.11 10.22
N GLY A 320 8.95 9.87 11.32
CA GLY A 320 8.20 9.53 12.54
C GLY A 320 8.75 8.32 13.35
N LEU A 321 9.76 7.63 12.83
CA LEU A 321 10.41 6.51 13.51
C LEU A 321 11.40 6.99 14.57
N ARG A 322 11.50 6.22 15.67
CA ARG A 322 12.57 6.34 16.66
C ARG A 322 13.82 5.57 16.17
N GLU A 323 14.98 5.90 16.72
CA GLU A 323 16.21 5.13 16.51
C GLU A 323 15.98 3.65 16.88
N PHE A 324 16.40 2.74 16.01
CA PHE A 324 16.31 1.30 16.26
C PHE A 324 17.62 0.80 16.87
N THR A 325 17.60 0.34 18.12
CA THR A 325 18.73 -0.35 18.74
C THR A 325 18.60 -1.85 18.46
N SER A 326 19.61 -2.43 17.83
CA SER A 326 19.64 -3.86 17.55
C SER A 326 19.89 -4.70 18.81
N GLY A 327 19.38 -5.93 18.83
CA GLY A 327 19.73 -6.97 19.80
C GLY A 327 21.04 -7.72 19.48
N VAL A 328 21.86 -7.18 18.58
CA VAL A 328 23.20 -7.70 18.23
C VAL A 328 24.24 -7.15 19.20
N ASP A 329 24.98 -8.05 19.86
CA ASP A 329 26.17 -7.73 20.65
C ASP A 329 27.41 -7.75 19.75
N LEU A 330 28.03 -6.58 19.51
CA LEU A 330 29.32 -6.46 18.85
C LEU A 330 30.44 -6.37 19.90
N LYS A 331 31.45 -7.24 19.82
CA LYS A 331 32.66 -7.19 20.63
C LYS A 331 33.89 -6.92 19.77
N VAL A 332 34.63 -5.86 20.11
CA VAL A 332 35.92 -5.49 19.49
C VAL A 332 37.04 -6.02 20.38
N LEU A 333 37.76 -7.03 19.89
CA LEU A 333 38.91 -7.62 20.55
C LEU A 333 40.19 -7.06 19.94
N TYR A 334 40.88 -6.18 20.67
CA TYR A 334 42.16 -5.59 20.24
C TYR A 334 43.15 -6.67 19.78
N ASN A 335 43.78 -6.46 18.62
CA ASN A 335 44.65 -7.41 17.89
C ASN A 335 44.03 -8.75 17.46
N TYR A 336 42.80 -9.09 17.83
CA TYR A 336 42.16 -10.35 17.46
C TYR A 336 41.05 -10.19 16.41
N GLY A 337 40.25 -9.13 16.47
CA GLY A 337 39.15 -8.93 15.51
C GLY A 337 37.83 -8.44 16.08
N LEU A 338 36.79 -8.59 15.28
CA LEU A 338 35.39 -8.37 15.67
C LEU A 338 34.69 -9.71 15.92
N ARG A 339 33.79 -9.74 16.91
CA ARG A 339 32.83 -10.83 17.14
C ARG A 339 31.44 -10.25 17.24
N PHE A 340 30.51 -10.76 16.44
CA PHE A 340 29.10 -10.43 16.51
C PHE A 340 28.33 -11.64 17.04
N ASN A 341 27.57 -11.45 18.10
CA ASN A 341 26.57 -12.42 18.57
C ASN A 341 25.18 -11.83 18.32
N GLU A 342 24.31 -12.56 17.65
CA GLU A 342 22.93 -12.13 17.38
C GLU A 342 21.98 -13.25 17.77
N LYS A 343 20.87 -12.88 18.41
CA LYS A 343 19.79 -13.80 18.73
C LYS A 343 18.53 -13.37 18.01
N VAL A 344 18.01 -14.24 17.15
CA VAL A 344 16.74 -14.00 16.43
C VAL A 344 15.71 -14.99 16.93
N THR A 345 14.67 -14.49 17.61
CA THR A 345 13.50 -15.27 18.00
C THR A 345 12.43 -15.17 16.92
N LEU A 346 12.00 -16.32 16.40
CA LEU A 346 10.97 -16.44 15.38
C LEU A 346 9.70 -17.02 16.01
N LYS A 347 8.60 -16.27 15.87
CA LYS A 347 7.23 -16.66 16.22
C LYS A 347 6.35 -16.49 15.00
N ASP A 348 5.45 -17.44 14.77
CA ASP A 348 4.36 -17.43 13.77
C ASP A 348 4.76 -17.27 12.27
N LYS A 349 6.04 -16.98 11.97
CA LYS A 349 6.59 -16.74 10.63
C LYS A 349 7.26 -17.97 10.00
N LEU A 350 7.18 -19.14 10.64
CA LEU A 350 7.83 -20.36 10.17
C LEU A 350 6.85 -21.32 9.52
N GLN A 351 7.17 -21.74 8.30
CA GLN A 351 6.52 -22.86 7.64
C GLN A 351 7.42 -24.08 7.74
N TYR A 352 6.95 -25.08 8.47
CA TYR A 352 7.45 -26.44 8.40
C TYR A 352 6.76 -27.13 7.21
N ASN A 353 7.41 -28.09 6.57
CA ASN A 353 6.84 -28.73 5.39
C ASN A 353 5.65 -29.62 5.81
N TYR A 354 4.67 -29.87 4.93
CA TYR A 354 3.47 -30.70 5.23
C TYR A 354 3.78 -32.19 5.56
N LYS A 355 5.05 -32.57 5.73
CA LYS A 355 5.54 -33.86 6.25
C LYS A 355 6.10 -33.76 7.68
N ASP A 356 6.04 -32.58 8.28
CA ASP A 356 6.62 -32.26 9.58
C ASP A 356 5.58 -32.24 10.71
N TYR A 357 4.46 -32.95 10.53
CA TYR A 357 3.97 -33.75 11.64
C TYR A 357 5.10 -34.73 12.00
N ILE A 358 5.70 -34.60 13.18
CA ILE A 358 6.51 -35.70 13.72
C ILE A 358 5.52 -36.76 14.19
N GLU A 359 5.16 -37.62 13.24
CA GLU A 359 4.51 -38.90 13.44
C GLU A 359 5.13 -39.55 14.68
N ASP A 360 4.31 -39.74 15.72
CA ASP A 360 4.73 -40.51 16.88
C ASP A 360 4.94 -41.94 16.41
N THR A 361 6.19 -42.29 16.11
CA THR A 361 6.48 -43.62 15.57
C THR A 361 6.09 -44.75 16.54
N ALA A 362 5.79 -44.45 17.80
CA ALA A 362 5.35 -45.43 18.80
C ALA A 362 3.83 -45.52 18.98
N ARG A 363 3.04 -44.50 18.63
CA ARG A 363 1.63 -44.35 19.05
C ARG A 363 0.73 -43.79 17.96
N PHE A 364 -0.57 -44.06 18.08
CA PHE A 364 -1.57 -43.32 17.31
C PHE A 364 -1.92 -42.03 18.06
N SER A 365 -1.99 -40.90 17.36
CA SER A 365 -2.28 -39.58 17.94
C SER A 365 -3.53 -39.00 17.27
N LEU A 366 -4.58 -38.83 18.06
CA LEU A 366 -5.74 -38.05 17.63
C LEU A 366 -5.61 -36.63 18.18
N LEU A 367 -5.45 -35.67 17.29
CA LEU A 367 -5.32 -34.26 17.65
C LEU A 367 -6.67 -33.62 17.89
N SER A 368 -6.74 -32.86 18.97
CA SER A 368 -7.74 -31.80 19.16
C SER A 368 -7.79 -30.90 17.92
N LYS A 369 -8.98 -30.37 17.59
CA LYS A 369 -9.13 -29.39 16.51
C LYS A 369 -8.50 -28.02 16.79
N SER A 370 -7.91 -27.84 17.98
CA SER A 370 -7.22 -26.63 18.42
C SER A 370 -8.15 -25.39 18.54
N THR A 371 -7.54 -24.22 18.75
CA THR A 371 -8.24 -22.94 18.93
C THR A 371 -9.12 -22.57 17.72
N PRO A 372 -10.34 -22.03 17.94
CA PRO A 372 -11.21 -21.49 16.90
C PRO A 372 -10.46 -20.64 15.87
N LYS A 373 -10.39 -21.15 14.65
CA LYS A 373 -9.57 -20.62 13.56
C LYS A 373 -10.36 -19.59 12.75
N VAL A 374 -9.83 -18.38 12.69
CA VAL A 374 -10.35 -17.31 11.82
C VAL A 374 -9.96 -17.61 10.38
N THR A 375 -10.92 -17.59 9.47
CA THR A 375 -10.70 -17.76 8.02
C THR A 375 -10.72 -16.43 7.28
N ASP A 376 -11.56 -15.48 7.70
CA ASP A 376 -11.69 -14.17 7.08
C ASP A 376 -12.20 -13.08 8.04
N VAL A 377 -11.98 -11.81 7.70
CA VAL A 377 -12.53 -10.63 8.39
C VAL A 377 -13.02 -9.60 7.37
N TYR A 378 -14.18 -9.02 7.63
CA TYR A 378 -14.82 -8.02 6.77
C TYR A 378 -15.37 -6.87 7.60
N PRO A 379 -15.21 -5.60 7.18
CA PRO A 379 -14.34 -5.11 6.12
C PRO A 379 -12.84 -5.30 6.41
N LYS A 380 -12.01 -5.26 5.36
CA LYS A 380 -10.54 -5.37 5.45
C LYS A 380 -9.88 -4.61 4.31
N SER A 381 -8.88 -3.78 4.63
CA SER A 381 -8.08 -3.06 3.62
C SER A 381 -6.60 -3.35 3.83
N ASN A 382 -5.94 -3.93 2.83
CA ASN A 382 -4.50 -4.20 2.87
C ASN A 382 -3.75 -2.94 2.42
N GLY A 383 -3.31 -2.11 3.39
CA GLY A 383 -2.57 -0.88 3.08
C GLY A 383 -3.42 0.20 2.42
N GLY A 384 -4.68 0.33 2.85
CA GLY A 384 -5.63 1.33 2.33
C GLY A 384 -6.42 0.90 1.09
N TYR A 385 -6.36 -0.36 0.65
CA TYR A 385 -7.19 -0.87 -0.45
C TYR A 385 -7.73 -2.29 -0.16
N PRO A 386 -9.00 -2.62 -0.51
CA PRO A 386 -10.02 -1.73 -1.05
C PRO A 386 -10.53 -0.72 -0.01
N TRP A 387 -11.01 0.43 -0.48
CA TRP A 387 -11.86 1.33 0.30
C TRP A 387 -13.29 0.74 0.38
N ILE A 388 -13.95 0.98 1.50
CA ILE A 388 -15.22 0.34 1.85
C ILE A 388 -16.31 1.41 2.02
N ASP A 389 -17.46 1.24 1.36
CA ASP A 389 -18.66 2.02 1.67
C ASP A 389 -19.20 1.57 3.05
N GLU A 390 -19.18 2.45 4.04
CA GLU A 390 -19.73 2.16 5.37
C GLU A 390 -21.24 1.89 5.36
N GLY A 391 -21.95 2.30 4.29
CA GLY A 391 -23.34 1.96 4.00
C GLY A 391 -23.56 0.51 3.56
N GLU A 392 -22.50 -0.23 3.19
CA GLU A 392 -22.55 -1.67 2.89
C GLU A 392 -22.29 -2.58 4.12
N LEU A 393 -22.23 -1.99 5.32
CA LEU A 393 -22.06 -2.72 6.59
C LEU A 393 -23.34 -3.16 7.35
N PRO A 394 -24.61 -3.00 6.89
CA PRO A 394 -25.77 -3.37 7.70
C PRO A 394 -25.95 -4.89 7.82
N HIS A 395 -26.48 -5.35 8.95
CA HIS A 395 -26.79 -6.78 9.13
C HIS A 395 -28.09 -7.16 8.41
N ASN A 396 -28.12 -8.37 7.83
CA ASN A 396 -29.28 -8.86 7.06
C ASN A 396 -30.61 -8.83 7.83
N ALA A 397 -30.57 -8.94 9.17
CA ALA A 397 -31.75 -8.86 10.04
C ALA A 397 -31.95 -7.49 10.72
N LEU A 398 -30.89 -6.68 10.85
CA LEU A 398 -30.91 -5.36 11.50
C LEU A 398 -30.33 -4.34 10.54
N LYS A 399 -31.19 -3.77 9.69
CA LYS A 399 -30.81 -2.83 8.62
C LYS A 399 -30.50 -1.42 9.12
N ASP A 400 -30.88 -1.13 10.36
CA ASP A 400 -30.67 0.13 11.07
C ASP A 400 -29.30 0.21 11.77
N ARG A 401 -28.53 -0.89 11.80
CA ARG A 401 -27.24 -0.98 12.49
C ARG A 401 -26.17 -1.62 11.61
N SER A 402 -24.96 -1.08 11.69
CA SER A 402 -23.78 -1.60 11.00
C SER A 402 -23.02 -2.61 11.85
N PHE A 403 -22.43 -3.61 11.21
CA PHE A 403 -21.68 -4.69 11.86
C PHE A 403 -20.40 -5.01 11.08
N LEU A 404 -19.31 -5.21 11.80
CA LEU A 404 -18.15 -5.93 11.26
C LEU A 404 -18.44 -7.43 11.34
N LYS A 405 -17.83 -8.24 10.47
CA LYS A 405 -18.01 -9.70 10.42
C LYS A 405 -16.66 -10.41 10.49
N VAL A 406 -16.51 -11.35 11.42
CA VAL A 406 -15.39 -12.29 11.49
C VAL A 406 -15.90 -13.68 11.12
N THR A 407 -15.23 -14.35 10.19
CA THR A 407 -15.56 -15.71 9.76
C THR A 407 -14.61 -16.70 10.42
N PHE A 408 -15.16 -17.79 10.96
CA PHE A 408 -14.44 -18.90 11.58
C PHE A 408 -14.74 -20.22 10.85
N GLU A 409 -13.77 -21.13 10.91
CA GLU A 409 -13.93 -22.53 10.49
C GLU A 409 -14.76 -23.30 11.54
N ASP A 410 -15.83 -23.98 11.11
CA ASP A 410 -16.76 -24.72 11.98
C ASP A 410 -17.19 -26.06 11.33
N ILE A 411 -16.19 -26.91 11.06
CA ILE A 411 -16.33 -28.18 10.29
C ILE A 411 -17.31 -29.16 10.91
N ASP A 412 -17.24 -29.38 12.21
CA ASP A 412 -18.18 -30.22 12.97
C ASP A 412 -19.40 -29.43 13.48
N GLY A 413 -19.40 -28.11 13.29
CA GLY A 413 -20.46 -27.22 13.70
C GLY A 413 -20.57 -27.03 15.23
N LYS A 414 -19.53 -27.37 15.99
CA LYS A 414 -19.50 -27.28 17.46
C LYS A 414 -18.82 -26.01 17.99
N LEU A 415 -18.48 -25.04 17.14
CA LEU A 415 -18.11 -23.71 17.61
C LEU A 415 -19.32 -23.02 18.25
N GLU A 416 -19.17 -22.38 19.39
CA GLU A 416 -20.24 -21.76 20.16
C GLU A 416 -19.83 -20.35 20.60
N PHE A 417 -20.82 -19.49 20.79
CA PHE A 417 -20.62 -18.26 21.55
C PHE A 417 -20.36 -18.61 23.02
N ASN A 418 -19.37 -17.96 23.65
CA ASN A 418 -18.94 -18.31 25.01
C ASN A 418 -19.87 -17.71 26.09
N SER A 419 -21.16 -18.02 26.01
CA SER A 419 -22.17 -17.55 26.96
C SER A 419 -21.91 -18.12 28.38
N PRO A 420 -22.01 -17.32 29.46
CA PRO A 420 -22.50 -15.93 29.50
C PRO A 420 -21.41 -14.84 29.31
N VAL A 421 -20.12 -15.19 29.38
CA VAL A 421 -19.00 -14.21 29.44
C VAL A 421 -18.57 -13.65 28.08
N GLY A 422 -19.03 -14.21 26.96
CA GLY A 422 -18.66 -13.80 25.60
C GLY A 422 -18.96 -12.33 25.30
N ILE A 423 -20.03 -11.77 25.87
CA ILE A 423 -20.35 -10.34 25.76
C ILE A 423 -19.37 -9.49 26.56
N GLU A 424 -18.90 -9.94 27.72
CA GLU A 424 -17.90 -9.21 28.52
C GLU A 424 -16.55 -9.15 27.79
N PHE A 425 -16.16 -10.24 27.11
CA PHE A 425 -15.01 -10.23 26.22
C PHE A 425 -15.23 -9.31 25.00
N LEU A 426 -16.40 -9.32 24.35
CA LEU A 426 -16.70 -8.35 23.28
C LEU A 426 -16.64 -6.90 23.76
N LEU A 427 -17.18 -6.58 24.94
CA LEU A 427 -17.09 -5.24 25.55
C LEU A 427 -15.66 -4.81 25.90
N SER A 428 -14.70 -5.75 26.01
CA SER A 428 -13.27 -5.46 26.16
C SER A 428 -12.52 -5.25 24.82
N SER A 429 -13.24 -5.33 23.69
CA SER A 429 -12.72 -5.04 22.35
C SER A 429 -12.65 -3.52 22.08
N SER A 430 -11.99 -3.11 20.99
CA SER A 430 -11.94 -1.70 20.58
C SER A 430 -11.89 -1.53 19.07
N ILE A 431 -12.55 -0.48 18.58
CA ILE A 431 -12.69 -0.11 17.17
C ILE A 431 -12.48 1.40 17.10
N LYS A 432 -11.32 1.83 16.59
CA LYS A 432 -10.88 3.23 16.67
C LYS A 432 -10.38 3.74 15.33
N ALA A 433 -10.69 4.99 15.01
CA ALA A 433 -10.06 5.69 13.91
C ALA A 433 -8.58 5.95 14.23
N ILE A 434 -7.67 5.72 13.27
CA ILE A 434 -6.23 5.90 13.47
C ILE A 434 -5.95 7.38 13.78
N GLY A 435 -5.21 7.63 14.87
CA GLY A 435 -4.95 8.98 15.38
C GLY A 435 -6.07 9.58 16.25
N SER A 436 -7.17 8.85 16.48
CA SER A 436 -8.27 9.26 17.35
C SER A 436 -8.42 8.35 18.58
N ASN A 437 -9.04 8.89 19.63
CA ASN A 437 -9.43 8.13 20.82
C ASN A 437 -10.92 7.76 20.83
N ILE A 438 -11.69 8.12 19.79
CA ILE A 438 -13.13 7.83 19.68
C ILE A 438 -13.34 6.33 19.47
N GLU A 439 -14.24 5.75 20.27
CA GLU A 439 -14.58 4.33 20.28
C GLU A 439 -15.90 4.07 19.53
N TYR A 440 -15.81 3.29 18.45
CA TYR A 440 -16.90 3.01 17.52
C TYR A 440 -17.61 1.68 17.80
N LEU A 441 -17.13 0.85 18.74
CA LEU A 441 -17.90 -0.30 19.23
C LEU A 441 -19.27 0.17 19.78
N ASP A 442 -20.36 -0.48 19.34
CA ASP A 442 -21.71 -0.23 19.87
C ASP A 442 -21.89 -0.96 21.20
N THR A 443 -21.33 -0.36 22.24
CA THR A 443 -21.41 -0.87 23.62
C THR A 443 -22.82 -0.78 24.19
N GLU A 444 -23.71 0.05 23.65
CA GLU A 444 -25.12 0.13 24.07
C GLU A 444 -25.85 -1.13 23.63
N PHE A 445 -25.76 -1.49 22.34
CA PHE A 445 -26.37 -2.72 21.81
C PHE A 445 -25.80 -3.99 22.45
N LEU A 446 -24.48 -4.05 22.69
CA LEU A 446 -23.88 -5.18 23.42
C LEU A 446 -24.42 -5.31 24.85
N ASN A 447 -24.67 -4.19 25.55
CA ASN A 447 -25.29 -4.22 26.88
C ASN A 447 -26.79 -4.55 26.84
N MET A 448 -27.51 -4.22 25.76
CA MET A 448 -28.88 -4.74 25.54
C MET A 448 -28.86 -6.26 25.40
N CYS A 449 -28.03 -6.78 24.49
CA CYS A 449 -27.87 -8.23 24.27
C CYS A 449 -27.49 -8.96 25.58
N ARG A 450 -26.64 -8.36 26.42
CA ARG A 450 -26.30 -8.89 27.76
C ARG A 450 -27.52 -9.14 28.64
N ASN A 451 -28.51 -8.26 28.60
CA ASN A 451 -29.70 -8.33 29.45
C ASN A 451 -30.72 -9.34 28.90
N ASP A 452 -30.87 -9.41 27.58
CA ASP A 452 -31.77 -10.37 26.92
C ASP A 452 -31.28 -11.82 27.09
N LEU A 453 -29.95 -12.03 27.11
CA LEU A 453 -29.30 -13.31 27.39
C LEU A 453 -29.51 -13.85 28.82
N ALA A 454 -30.21 -13.12 29.70
CA ALA A 454 -30.66 -13.64 30.98
C ALA A 454 -31.87 -14.59 30.87
N ASN A 455 -32.53 -14.69 29.70
CA ASN A 455 -33.60 -15.65 29.44
C ASN A 455 -33.07 -16.94 28.77
N PRO A 456 -33.08 -18.10 29.44
CA PRO A 456 -32.46 -19.33 28.93
C PRO A 456 -33.30 -20.11 27.90
N ASN A 457 -34.39 -19.53 27.38
CA ASN A 457 -35.31 -20.19 26.43
C ASN A 457 -35.17 -19.68 24.99
N ASP A 458 -34.31 -18.70 24.72
CA ASP A 458 -34.05 -18.19 23.36
C ASP A 458 -32.73 -18.73 22.82
N ASP A 459 -32.79 -19.41 21.67
CA ASP A 459 -31.62 -19.77 20.85
C ASP A 459 -30.99 -18.53 20.16
N ASP A 460 -31.52 -17.33 20.43
CA ASP A 460 -31.35 -16.10 19.66
C ASP A 460 -30.05 -15.31 19.99
N TYR A 461 -28.90 -15.97 19.84
CA TYR A 461 -27.64 -15.27 19.52
C TYR A 461 -27.61 -14.73 18.08
N THR A 462 -28.73 -14.84 17.34
CA THR A 462 -28.92 -14.66 15.90
C THR A 462 -28.30 -13.39 15.30
N TYR A 463 -28.14 -12.32 16.08
CA TYR A 463 -27.55 -11.05 15.66
C TYR A 463 -26.04 -10.93 15.91
N ILE A 464 -25.46 -11.75 16.78
CA ILE A 464 -24.03 -11.71 17.16
C ILE A 464 -23.29 -12.95 16.65
N PHE A 465 -23.88 -14.14 16.72
CA PHE A 465 -23.21 -15.38 16.31
C PHE A 465 -24.14 -16.28 15.50
N LYS A 466 -23.72 -16.62 14.27
CA LYS A 466 -24.51 -17.42 13.32
C LYS A 466 -23.67 -18.50 12.66
N LYS A 467 -24.15 -19.75 12.67
CA LYS A 467 -23.52 -20.88 11.97
C LYS A 467 -24.05 -21.02 10.55
N ASP A 468 -23.19 -21.38 9.61
CA ASP A 468 -23.53 -21.88 8.27
C ASP A 468 -22.98 -23.30 8.09
N ARG A 469 -23.84 -24.27 8.42
CA ARG A 469 -23.53 -25.71 8.31
C ARG A 469 -23.28 -26.17 6.87
N THR A 470 -23.77 -25.43 5.87
CA THR A 470 -23.58 -25.77 4.45
C THR A 470 -22.17 -25.45 4.00
N LYS A 471 -21.63 -24.32 4.48
CA LYS A 471 -20.26 -23.87 4.17
C LYS A 471 -19.20 -24.38 5.14
N LYS A 472 -19.61 -24.98 6.27
CA LYS A 472 -18.72 -25.34 7.39
C LYS A 472 -18.06 -24.10 8.03
N GLU A 473 -18.81 -23.01 8.08
CA GLU A 473 -18.37 -21.71 8.60
C GLU A 473 -19.26 -21.25 9.76
N ALA A 474 -18.73 -20.36 10.59
CA ALA A 474 -19.52 -19.57 11.53
C ALA A 474 -19.10 -18.10 11.50
N TYR A 475 -20.06 -17.21 11.71
CA TYR A 475 -19.90 -15.76 11.61
C TYR A 475 -20.14 -15.11 12.98
N LEU A 476 -19.17 -14.33 13.42
CA LEU A 476 -19.28 -13.41 14.55
C LEU A 476 -19.52 -12.00 13.99
N TYR A 477 -20.68 -11.42 14.29
CA TYR A 477 -21.06 -10.06 13.95
C TYR A 477 -20.79 -9.14 15.14
N ILE A 478 -20.13 -8.00 14.87
CA ILE A 478 -19.61 -7.09 15.88
C ILE A 478 -20.24 -5.72 15.64
N PRO A 479 -21.16 -5.27 16.51
CA PRO A 479 -21.98 -4.09 16.26
C PRO A 479 -21.15 -2.82 16.38
N ILE A 480 -21.34 -1.89 15.44
CA ILE A 480 -20.61 -0.63 15.37
C ILE A 480 -21.55 0.56 15.21
N LYS A 481 -21.10 1.68 15.77
CA LYS A 481 -21.67 3.01 15.52
C LYS A 481 -21.38 3.42 14.07
N PRO A 482 -22.16 4.36 13.49
CA PRO A 482 -21.88 4.93 12.18
C PRO A 482 -20.41 5.39 12.06
N LEU A 483 -19.74 4.91 11.03
CA LEU A 483 -18.36 5.28 10.74
C LEU A 483 -18.33 6.64 10.03
N SER A 484 -17.16 7.27 10.02
CA SER A 484 -16.91 8.45 9.20
C SER A 484 -16.31 8.02 7.86
N PRO A 485 -16.65 8.67 6.74
CA PRO A 485 -15.97 8.45 5.47
C PRO A 485 -14.50 8.89 5.55
N GLN A 486 -13.69 8.50 4.56
CA GLN A 486 -12.28 8.88 4.40
C GLN A 486 -11.41 8.62 5.66
N THR A 487 -11.70 7.55 6.40
CA THR A 487 -11.09 7.29 7.71
C THR A 487 -10.51 5.88 7.78
N ASP A 488 -9.25 5.79 8.22
CA ASP A 488 -8.61 4.51 8.56
C ASP A 488 -9.04 4.06 9.96
N TYR A 489 -9.42 2.80 10.10
CA TYR A 489 -9.86 2.17 11.34
C TYR A 489 -8.97 1.00 11.73
N ILE A 490 -8.61 0.91 13.01
CA ILE A 490 -8.01 -0.27 13.64
C ILE A 490 -9.05 -0.98 14.52
N VAL A 491 -9.21 -2.27 14.27
CA VAL A 491 -10.13 -3.17 14.97
C VAL A 491 -9.31 -4.13 15.84
N ARG A 492 -9.69 -4.28 17.10
CA ARG A 492 -9.06 -5.20 18.07
C ARG A 492 -10.15 -5.94 18.83
N ILE A 493 -10.35 -7.22 18.50
CA ILE A 493 -11.35 -8.07 19.13
C ILE A 493 -10.66 -8.95 20.18
N ALA A 494 -11.24 -9.01 21.37
CA ALA A 494 -10.69 -9.81 22.45
C ALA A 494 -10.75 -11.33 22.13
N GLY A 495 -9.86 -12.09 22.76
CA GLY A 495 -9.98 -13.55 22.79
C GLY A 495 -11.13 -14.01 23.69
N ARG A 496 -11.43 -15.31 23.67
CA ARG A 496 -12.46 -15.98 24.50
C ARG A 496 -13.91 -15.57 24.24
N VAL A 497 -14.19 -14.84 23.16
CA VAL A 497 -15.55 -14.54 22.70
C VAL A 497 -16.28 -15.80 22.22
N LEU A 498 -15.57 -16.66 21.49
CA LEU A 498 -16.08 -17.97 21.05
C LEU A 498 -15.33 -19.11 21.75
N ARG A 499 -16.00 -20.27 21.83
CA ARG A 499 -15.45 -21.53 22.36
C ARG A 499 -15.81 -22.72 21.46
N ASN A 500 -15.08 -23.82 21.53
CA ASN A 500 -15.47 -25.11 20.92
C ASN A 500 -15.42 -26.24 22.00
N ASP A 501 -15.56 -27.51 21.62
CA ASP A 501 -15.45 -28.65 22.55
C ASP A 501 -14.01 -29.16 22.79
N ALA A 502 -12.98 -28.44 22.33
CA ALA A 502 -11.58 -28.80 22.57
C ALA A 502 -11.18 -28.70 24.07
N VAL A 503 -9.95 -29.14 24.37
CA VAL A 503 -9.33 -29.04 25.71
C VAL A 503 -9.21 -27.60 26.18
N GLU A 504 -9.27 -27.35 27.50
CA GLU A 504 -9.50 -26.02 28.10
C GLU A 504 -8.54 -24.91 27.62
N GLU A 505 -7.28 -25.22 27.35
CA GLU A 505 -6.29 -24.25 26.84
C GLU A 505 -6.53 -23.86 25.37
N GLU A 506 -7.05 -24.79 24.56
CA GLU A 506 -7.33 -24.63 23.14
C GLU A 506 -8.81 -24.33 22.85
N ARG A 507 -9.66 -24.39 23.87
CA ARG A 507 -11.11 -24.23 23.75
C ARG A 507 -11.54 -22.90 23.17
N TYR A 508 -10.77 -21.83 23.37
CA TYR A 508 -11.21 -20.45 23.23
C TYR A 508 -10.59 -19.72 22.03
N SER A 509 -11.35 -18.81 21.41
CA SER A 509 -10.85 -17.98 20.31
C SER A 509 -9.67 -17.09 20.74
N SER A 510 -8.67 -16.95 19.88
CA SER A 510 -7.57 -16.00 20.09
C SER A 510 -8.02 -14.55 19.86
N PRO A 511 -7.32 -13.53 20.42
CA PRO A 511 -7.54 -12.13 20.05
C PRO A 511 -7.25 -11.89 18.57
N ILE A 512 -7.99 -10.97 17.95
CA ILE A 512 -7.93 -10.69 16.51
C ILE A 512 -7.65 -9.19 16.32
N THR A 513 -6.84 -8.81 15.33
CA THR A 513 -6.59 -7.41 15.00
C THR A 513 -6.43 -7.23 13.49
N TRP A 514 -7.09 -6.23 12.92
CA TRP A 514 -6.97 -5.85 11.52
C TRP A 514 -7.31 -4.38 11.32
N GLU A 515 -7.07 -3.88 10.10
CA GLU A 515 -7.31 -2.50 9.70
C GLU A 515 -8.17 -2.45 8.42
N PHE A 516 -8.94 -1.38 8.26
CA PHE A 516 -9.71 -1.08 7.05
C PHE A 516 -9.91 0.43 6.88
N THR A 517 -10.21 0.87 5.66
CA THR A 517 -10.41 2.30 5.32
C THR A 517 -11.79 2.51 4.70
N THR A 518 -12.54 3.50 5.18
CA THR A 518 -13.82 3.91 4.57
C THR A 518 -13.60 4.72 3.29
N MET A 519 -14.58 4.68 2.39
CA MET A 519 -14.58 5.42 1.14
C MET A 519 -14.63 6.93 1.40
N ALA A 520 -14.12 7.72 0.45
CA ALA A 520 -14.15 9.17 0.51
C ALA A 520 -15.04 9.75 -0.60
N SER A 521 -15.77 10.81 -0.32
CA SER A 521 -16.43 11.60 -1.37
C SER A 521 -15.37 12.35 -2.20
N PRO A 522 -15.50 12.38 -3.55
CA PRO A 522 -14.61 13.17 -4.40
C PRO A 522 -14.59 14.65 -3.99
N SER A 523 -13.43 15.27 -3.86
CA SER A 523 -13.32 16.68 -3.48
C SER A 523 -13.05 17.55 -4.71
N VAL A 524 -14.05 18.31 -5.15
CA VAL A 524 -14.01 19.16 -6.36
C VAL A 524 -14.77 20.46 -6.11
N THR A 525 -14.23 21.59 -6.59
CA THR A 525 -14.91 22.90 -6.60
C THR A 525 -15.22 23.37 -8.03
N ASP A 526 -16.18 24.28 -8.20
CA ASP A 526 -16.57 24.83 -9.51
C ASP A 526 -15.39 25.43 -10.30
N LYS A 527 -14.36 25.94 -9.60
CA LYS A 527 -13.16 26.57 -10.21
C LYS A 527 -12.16 25.56 -10.78
N GLU A 528 -12.29 24.29 -10.40
CA GLU A 528 -11.39 23.20 -10.78
C GLU A 528 -11.89 22.43 -12.01
N ILE A 529 -13.11 22.72 -12.46
CA ILE A 529 -13.69 22.20 -13.69
C ILE A 529 -13.34 23.16 -14.84
N LEU A 530 -12.59 22.68 -15.82
CA LEU A 530 -12.17 23.42 -17.02
C LEU A 530 -12.93 22.95 -18.26
N ASN A 531 -13.08 23.85 -19.25
CA ASN A 531 -13.89 23.69 -20.46
C ASN A 531 -15.41 23.61 -20.16
N GLN A 532 -15.90 24.51 -19.30
CA GLN A 532 -17.30 24.56 -18.82
C GLN A 532 -18.36 24.87 -19.88
N THR A 533 -17.98 25.22 -21.12
CA THR A 533 -18.91 25.53 -22.20
C THR A 533 -18.61 24.69 -23.43
N VAL A 534 -19.62 24.01 -23.96
CA VAL A 534 -19.57 23.26 -25.22
C VAL A 534 -20.74 23.63 -26.12
N ILE A 535 -20.58 23.40 -27.43
CA ILE A 535 -21.64 23.61 -28.42
C ILE A 535 -22.37 22.28 -28.64
N GLU A 536 -23.69 22.30 -28.76
CA GLU A 536 -24.51 21.18 -29.20
C GLU A 536 -23.97 20.55 -30.51
N ASP A 537 -24.16 19.23 -30.68
CA ASP A 537 -23.48 18.40 -31.69
C ASP A 537 -21.93 18.36 -31.57
N TYR A 538 -21.39 18.51 -30.35
CA TYR A 538 -19.96 18.29 -30.09
C TYR A 538 -19.49 16.88 -30.53
N SER A 539 -18.22 16.79 -30.95
CA SER A 539 -17.61 15.54 -31.39
C SER A 539 -17.38 14.57 -30.23
N SER A 540 -17.36 13.26 -30.51
CA SER A 540 -17.25 12.20 -29.49
C SER A 540 -15.90 12.16 -28.74
N ASP A 541 -14.92 12.94 -29.16
CA ASP A 541 -13.64 13.17 -28.47
C ASP A 541 -13.66 14.42 -27.57
N THR A 542 -14.79 15.12 -27.47
CA THR A 542 -14.96 16.29 -26.60
C THR A 542 -14.91 15.89 -25.13
N TYR A 543 -14.03 16.53 -24.38
CA TYR A 543 -13.82 16.26 -22.96
C TYR A 543 -13.70 17.55 -22.13
N ILE A 544 -14.08 17.45 -20.88
CA ILE A 544 -13.78 18.43 -19.83
C ILE A 544 -12.66 17.91 -18.92
N LYS A 545 -12.01 18.82 -18.18
CA LYS A 545 -11.05 18.43 -17.15
C LYS A 545 -11.60 18.80 -15.79
N ILE A 546 -11.49 17.89 -14.82
CA ILE A 546 -11.93 18.13 -13.45
C ILE A 546 -10.76 17.89 -12.51
N TYR A 547 -10.20 18.95 -11.95
CA TYR A 547 -9.18 18.85 -10.90
C TYR A 547 -9.84 18.57 -9.54
N GLY A 548 -9.10 17.92 -8.65
CA GLY A 548 -9.59 17.57 -7.32
C GLY A 548 -8.89 16.36 -6.72
N ASP A 549 -9.39 15.93 -5.57
CA ASP A 549 -8.86 14.83 -4.77
C ASP A 549 -9.88 13.70 -4.56
N PHE A 550 -9.38 12.56 -4.06
CA PHE A 550 -10.16 11.34 -3.78
C PHE A 550 -10.83 10.70 -5.02
N PHE A 551 -10.18 10.76 -6.18
CA PHE A 551 -10.61 10.01 -7.36
C PHE A 551 -10.08 8.57 -7.33
N TYR A 552 -10.96 7.57 -7.19
CA TYR A 552 -10.56 6.16 -7.12
C TYR A 552 -10.77 5.42 -8.45
N THR A 553 -9.68 4.98 -9.08
CA THR A 553 -9.66 4.40 -10.44
C THR A 553 -10.63 3.23 -10.67
N SER A 554 -10.93 2.45 -9.62
CA SER A 554 -11.77 1.26 -9.69
C SER A 554 -13.27 1.54 -9.66
N SER A 555 -13.69 2.75 -9.23
CA SER A 555 -15.11 3.02 -8.96
C SER A 555 -15.62 4.42 -9.33
N ILE A 556 -14.72 5.38 -9.60
CA ILE A 556 -15.08 6.76 -9.97
C ILE A 556 -16.01 6.81 -11.21
N ARG A 557 -17.12 7.53 -11.08
CA ARG A 557 -18.08 7.84 -12.15
C ARG A 557 -18.40 9.33 -12.16
N VAL A 558 -18.78 9.81 -13.34
CA VAL A 558 -19.19 11.21 -13.55
C VAL A 558 -20.46 11.23 -14.38
N PHE A 559 -21.46 11.98 -13.94
CA PHE A 559 -22.75 12.15 -14.61
C PHE A 559 -23.02 13.63 -14.90
N PHE A 560 -23.71 13.88 -16.00
CA PHE A 560 -24.20 15.19 -16.43
C PHE A 560 -25.73 15.19 -16.28
N ASN A 561 -26.21 15.74 -15.17
CA ASN A 561 -27.52 15.40 -14.59
C ASN A 561 -27.67 13.86 -14.48
N GLU A 562 -28.53 13.25 -15.29
CA GLU A 562 -28.80 11.79 -15.28
C GLU A 562 -27.93 10.99 -16.28
N LYS A 563 -27.14 11.64 -17.14
CA LYS A 563 -26.34 10.94 -18.18
C LYS A 563 -24.90 10.68 -17.72
N GLU A 564 -24.53 9.41 -17.56
CA GLU A 564 -23.14 9.00 -17.27
C GLU A 564 -22.19 9.42 -18.42
N ALA A 565 -20.95 9.78 -18.09
CA ALA A 565 -19.91 10.12 -19.06
C ALA A 565 -19.55 8.93 -19.98
N ASP A 566 -19.21 9.21 -21.25
CA ASP A 566 -18.83 8.16 -22.23
C ASP A 566 -17.55 7.41 -21.77
N TYR A 567 -16.58 8.14 -21.17
CA TYR A 567 -15.33 7.57 -20.63
C TYR A 567 -14.61 8.54 -19.67
N ILE A 568 -13.84 8.01 -18.71
CA ILE A 568 -13.09 8.78 -17.70
C ILE A 568 -11.64 8.28 -17.64
N ILE A 569 -10.67 9.21 -17.58
CA ILE A 569 -9.25 8.91 -17.35
C ILE A 569 -8.71 9.74 -16.19
N ILE A 570 -8.20 9.10 -15.14
CA ILE A 570 -7.44 9.78 -14.08
C ILE A 570 -6.03 10.08 -14.61
N LYS A 571 -5.58 11.33 -14.48
CA LYS A 571 -4.23 11.79 -14.83
C LYS A 571 -3.65 12.65 -13.70
N LYS A 572 -2.33 12.89 -13.77
CA LYS A 572 -1.64 13.87 -12.94
C LYS A 572 -1.01 14.95 -13.81
N ASP A 573 -0.96 16.18 -13.32
CA ASP A 573 -0.30 17.30 -13.99
C ASP A 573 1.20 17.35 -13.64
N ASN A 574 1.91 18.31 -14.24
CA ASN A 574 3.36 18.50 -14.02
C ASN A 574 3.71 18.96 -12.59
N LYS A 575 2.73 19.31 -11.75
CA LYS A 575 2.88 19.68 -10.33
C LYS A 575 2.49 18.52 -9.39
N GLY A 576 1.98 17.42 -9.93
CA GLY A 576 1.53 16.25 -9.18
C GLY A 576 0.04 16.25 -8.81
N ASN A 577 -0.72 17.28 -9.17
CA ASN A 577 -2.15 17.38 -8.88
C ASN A 577 -2.92 16.36 -9.71
N THR A 578 -3.92 15.71 -9.10
CA THR A 578 -4.76 14.73 -9.79
C THR A 578 -5.90 15.44 -10.52
N TYR A 579 -6.28 14.93 -11.69
CA TYR A 579 -7.45 15.41 -12.43
C TYR A 579 -8.08 14.30 -13.28
N LEU A 580 -9.38 14.40 -13.49
CA LEU A 580 -10.15 13.59 -14.43
C LEU A 580 -10.11 14.24 -15.82
N VAL A 581 -9.92 13.43 -16.86
CA VAL A 581 -10.34 13.73 -18.23
C VAL A 581 -11.67 13.02 -18.43
N VAL A 582 -12.76 13.77 -18.56
CA VAL A 582 -14.12 13.23 -18.66
C VAL A 582 -14.65 13.50 -20.05
N TYR A 583 -14.86 12.44 -20.84
CA TYR A 583 -15.46 12.53 -22.17
C TYR A 583 -16.97 12.68 -22.04
N LEU A 584 -17.52 13.69 -22.71
CA LEU A 584 -18.95 14.01 -22.60
C LEU A 584 -19.80 12.90 -23.25
N PRO A 585 -20.96 12.55 -22.67
CA PRO A 585 -21.85 11.56 -23.26
C PRO A 585 -22.33 11.98 -24.63
N ARG A 586 -22.74 11.03 -25.47
CA ARG A 586 -23.32 11.37 -26.78
C ARG A 586 -24.62 12.18 -26.62
N ARG A 587 -24.61 13.40 -27.16
CA ARG A 587 -25.77 14.32 -27.28
C ARG A 587 -26.39 14.73 -25.93
N LEU A 588 -25.72 15.61 -25.20
CA LEU A 588 -26.40 16.57 -24.34
C LEU A 588 -27.06 17.63 -25.24
N GLY A 589 -28.35 17.91 -25.03
CA GLY A 589 -29.03 19.02 -25.73
C GLY A 589 -28.71 20.37 -25.07
N SER A 590 -29.07 21.48 -25.72
CA SER A 590 -28.81 22.81 -25.16
C SER A 590 -29.39 23.01 -23.75
N GLY A 591 -28.58 23.50 -22.80
CA GLY A 591 -28.99 23.72 -21.41
C GLY A 591 -27.82 23.79 -20.42
N LEU A 592 -28.14 24.02 -19.14
CA LEU A 592 -27.20 23.91 -18.03
C LEU A 592 -27.29 22.51 -17.40
N TYR A 593 -26.14 21.93 -17.09
CA TYR A 593 -26.02 20.60 -16.49
C TYR A 593 -25.22 20.68 -15.19
N ASN A 594 -25.73 20.00 -14.17
CA ASN A 594 -24.97 19.68 -12.96
C ASN A 594 -23.98 18.57 -13.30
N ILE A 595 -22.81 18.59 -12.66
CA ILE A 595 -21.84 17.50 -12.75
C ILE A 595 -21.86 16.76 -11.41
N ILE A 596 -22.22 15.48 -11.43
CA ILE A 596 -22.23 14.60 -10.27
C ILE A 596 -21.01 13.70 -10.38
N ILE A 597 -20.15 13.73 -9.38
CA ILE A 597 -18.88 13.00 -9.34
C ILE A 597 -18.95 12.07 -8.14
N GLN A 598 -18.91 10.76 -8.34
CA GLN A 598 -19.14 9.80 -7.26
C GLN A 598 -18.20 8.60 -7.32
N ASN A 599 -17.75 8.14 -6.15
CA ASN A 599 -16.96 6.92 -6.01
C ASN A 599 -17.82 5.67 -5.76
N ASP A 600 -19.03 5.83 -5.23
CA ASP A 600 -20.08 4.82 -5.10
C ASP A 600 -21.46 5.51 -5.06
N ASN A 601 -22.48 4.91 -4.45
CA ASN A 601 -23.83 5.49 -4.37
C ASN A 601 -23.98 6.58 -3.29
N ASN A 602 -23.15 6.55 -2.25
CA ASN A 602 -23.24 7.41 -1.07
C ASN A 602 -22.14 8.48 -1.06
N HIS A 603 -21.00 8.20 -1.67
CA HIS A 603 -19.82 9.05 -1.75
C HIS A 603 -19.79 9.88 -3.04
N SER A 604 -20.59 10.96 -3.06
CA SER A 604 -20.73 11.85 -4.22
C SER A 604 -20.54 13.34 -3.88
N THR A 605 -20.15 14.10 -4.91
CA THR A 605 -20.08 15.57 -4.90
C THR A 605 -20.77 16.10 -6.15
N ILE A 606 -21.59 17.13 -5.98
CA ILE A 606 -22.39 17.75 -7.05
C ILE A 606 -21.95 19.19 -7.24
N THR A 607 -21.56 19.55 -8.46
CA THR A 607 -21.36 20.95 -8.87
C THR A 607 -22.54 21.39 -9.72
N TYR A 608 -23.15 22.53 -9.38
CA TYR A 608 -24.45 22.93 -9.91
C TYR A 608 -24.33 23.86 -11.11
N GLY A 609 -24.97 23.52 -12.23
CA GLY A 609 -25.00 24.31 -13.46
C GLY A 609 -23.64 24.55 -14.13
N THR A 610 -22.60 23.78 -13.75
CA THR A 610 -21.20 24.03 -14.12
C THR A 610 -20.86 23.71 -15.57
N LEU A 611 -21.68 22.90 -16.27
CA LEU A 611 -21.55 22.67 -17.71
C LEU A 611 -22.68 23.38 -18.47
N SER A 612 -22.31 24.26 -19.39
CA SER A 612 -23.22 24.93 -20.33
C SER A 612 -23.10 24.29 -21.71
N VAL A 613 -24.20 23.75 -22.23
CA VAL A 613 -24.33 23.30 -23.61
C VAL A 613 -25.10 24.38 -24.37
N LEU A 614 -24.43 25.09 -25.27
CA LEU A 614 -25.05 26.12 -26.09
C LEU A 614 -25.76 25.50 -27.30
N PRO A 615 -26.97 25.96 -27.66
CA PRO A 615 -27.64 25.48 -28.86
C PRO A 615 -26.82 25.80 -30.11
N ARG A 616 -27.00 24.99 -31.16
CA ARG A 616 -26.27 25.15 -32.43
C ARG A 616 -26.74 26.39 -33.22
N GLY A 617 -26.33 27.57 -32.79
CA GLY A 617 -26.51 28.85 -33.49
C GLY A 617 -25.34 29.21 -34.42
N ASP A 618 -25.50 30.28 -35.21
CA ASP A 618 -24.47 30.74 -36.14
C ASP A 618 -23.12 30.96 -35.45
N ARG A 619 -22.11 30.25 -35.96
CA ARG A 619 -20.77 30.03 -35.38
C ARG A 619 -19.93 31.30 -35.19
N ASP A 620 -20.46 32.45 -35.63
CA ASP A 620 -19.78 33.72 -35.85
C ASP A 620 -20.03 34.78 -34.76
N ASN A 621 -21.02 34.58 -33.88
CA ASN A 621 -21.47 35.58 -32.90
C ASN A 621 -21.41 35.11 -31.43
N ILE A 622 -20.76 33.97 -31.15
CA ILE A 622 -20.60 33.46 -29.78
C ILE A 622 -19.53 34.31 -29.05
N PRO A 623 -19.84 34.97 -27.92
CA PRO A 623 -18.84 35.67 -27.12
C PRO A 623 -17.83 34.67 -26.54
N THR A 624 -16.54 35.00 -26.63
CA THR A 624 -15.49 34.27 -25.88
C THR A 624 -15.30 34.91 -24.51
N GLU A 625 -14.52 34.31 -23.62
CA GLU A 625 -14.13 34.93 -22.34
C GLU A 625 -13.25 36.18 -22.50
N GLU A 626 -12.82 36.49 -23.73
CA GLU A 626 -11.88 37.56 -24.05
C GLU A 626 -12.51 38.74 -24.79
N TYR A 627 -13.42 38.49 -25.75
CA TYR A 627 -13.99 39.55 -26.60
C TYR A 627 -15.42 39.30 -27.07
N LYS A 628 -16.09 40.39 -27.46
CA LYS A 628 -17.42 40.38 -28.09
C LYS A 628 -17.35 41.07 -29.46
N VAL A 629 -17.87 40.41 -30.51
CA VAL A 629 -18.10 41.05 -31.82
C VAL A 629 -19.21 42.10 -31.68
N LYS A 630 -18.93 43.35 -32.04
CA LYS A 630 -19.90 44.46 -32.02
C LYS A 630 -20.53 44.72 -33.38
N ASN A 631 -19.72 44.70 -34.43
CA ASN A 631 -20.15 45.00 -35.79
C ASN A 631 -19.22 44.26 -36.78
N ARG A 632 -19.75 43.86 -37.93
CA ARG A 632 -18.98 43.39 -39.10
C ARG A 632 -19.47 44.17 -40.31
N ASP A 633 -18.65 45.10 -40.80
CA ASP A 633 -19.01 45.98 -41.91
C ASP A 633 -18.00 45.84 -43.06
N LEU A 634 -18.40 46.35 -44.23
CA LEU A 634 -17.55 46.66 -45.36
C LEU A 634 -16.20 47.31 -45.01
N LYS A 635 -16.12 48.13 -43.94
CA LYS A 635 -14.85 48.70 -43.45
C LYS A 635 -13.97 47.72 -42.67
N GLY A 636 -14.54 46.71 -42.01
CA GLY A 636 -13.83 45.75 -41.17
C GLY A 636 -14.66 45.24 -40.00
N ASP A 637 -14.07 44.36 -39.19
CA ASP A 637 -14.72 43.78 -38.01
C ASP A 637 -14.38 44.57 -36.75
N VAL A 638 -15.37 44.84 -35.90
CA VAL A 638 -15.21 45.57 -34.64
C VAL A 638 -15.37 44.60 -33.46
N LEU A 639 -14.27 44.38 -32.74
CA LEU A 639 -14.22 43.56 -31.52
C LEU A 639 -14.10 44.46 -30.29
N ALA A 640 -14.98 44.27 -29.31
CA ALA A 640 -14.93 44.92 -28.01
C ALA A 640 -14.27 44.02 -26.97
N ASP A 641 -13.35 44.58 -26.19
CA ASP A 641 -12.79 43.94 -25.00
C ASP A 641 -13.86 43.87 -23.89
N ILE A 642 -13.90 42.75 -23.16
CA ILE A 642 -14.91 42.54 -22.09
C ILE A 642 -14.49 43.21 -20.77
N LYS A 643 -13.19 43.48 -20.57
CA LYS A 643 -12.60 43.95 -19.30
C LYS A 643 -12.26 45.44 -19.29
N VAL A 644 -12.10 46.08 -20.45
CA VAL A 644 -11.75 47.52 -20.57
C VAL A 644 -12.59 48.24 -21.64
N SER A 645 -12.71 49.57 -21.53
CA SER A 645 -13.41 50.42 -22.52
C SER A 645 -12.55 50.66 -23.79
N THR A 646 -12.22 49.55 -24.47
CA THR A 646 -11.39 49.51 -25.67
C THR A 646 -12.03 48.66 -26.75
N ASP A 647 -12.26 49.25 -27.92
CA ASP A 647 -12.69 48.55 -29.12
C ASP A 647 -11.56 48.49 -30.15
N THR A 648 -11.55 47.43 -30.95
CA THR A 648 -10.61 47.24 -32.07
C THR A 648 -11.35 47.06 -33.38
N LEU A 649 -11.12 47.96 -34.33
CA LEU A 649 -11.47 47.78 -35.74
C LEU A 649 -10.31 47.04 -36.42
N TYR A 650 -10.56 45.84 -36.90
CA TYR A 650 -9.72 45.11 -37.84
C TYR A 650 -10.06 45.58 -39.25
N LEU A 651 -9.35 46.62 -39.71
CA LEU A 651 -9.64 47.30 -40.98
C LEU A 651 -9.38 46.35 -42.17
N SER A 652 -10.38 46.24 -43.05
CA SER A 652 -10.33 45.33 -44.20
C SER A 652 -9.17 45.66 -45.14
N GLY A 653 -8.48 44.61 -45.64
CA GLY A 653 -7.31 44.71 -46.53
C GLY A 653 -7.50 45.62 -47.76
N ARG A 654 -8.73 45.83 -48.22
CA ARG A 654 -9.06 46.74 -49.34
C ARG A 654 -8.85 48.24 -49.05
N TYR A 655 -8.56 48.61 -47.80
CA TYR A 655 -8.27 49.97 -47.35
C TYR A 655 -6.80 50.21 -46.95
N THR A 656 -5.93 49.19 -46.94
CA THR A 656 -4.55 49.32 -46.45
C THR A 656 -3.62 50.04 -47.43
N ASN A 657 -4.01 50.12 -48.70
CA ASN A 657 -3.32 50.84 -49.77
C ASN A 657 -4.34 51.70 -50.55
N ARG A 658 -4.59 52.93 -50.07
CA ARG A 658 -5.60 53.85 -50.59
C ARG A 658 -5.17 55.30 -50.41
N THR A 659 -5.52 56.15 -51.38
CA THR A 659 -5.22 57.60 -51.31
C THR A 659 -5.90 58.29 -50.12
N ILE A 660 -7.16 57.96 -49.83
CA ILE A 660 -7.93 58.50 -48.70
C ILE A 660 -8.75 57.36 -48.08
N VAL A 661 -8.76 57.28 -46.75
CA VAL A 661 -9.62 56.39 -45.95
C VAL A 661 -10.27 57.22 -44.86
N GLU A 662 -11.61 57.17 -44.77
CA GLU A 662 -12.38 57.91 -43.77
C GLU A 662 -13.15 56.96 -42.84
N LEU A 663 -12.85 57.06 -41.54
CA LEU A 663 -13.42 56.25 -40.48
C LEU A 663 -14.13 57.14 -39.46
N ASP A 664 -15.45 57.03 -39.37
CA ASP A 664 -16.17 57.56 -38.21
C ASP A 664 -16.08 56.53 -37.08
N LEU A 665 -15.30 56.85 -36.04
CA LEU A 665 -15.04 55.93 -34.95
C LEU A 665 -16.17 55.93 -33.91
N ASP A 666 -17.01 56.96 -33.89
CA ASP A 666 -18.21 57.00 -33.05
C ASP A 666 -19.33 56.13 -33.65
N GLU A 667 -19.45 56.10 -34.98
CA GLU A 667 -20.34 55.20 -35.72
C GLU A 667 -19.90 53.73 -35.61
N LEU A 668 -18.61 53.45 -35.85
CA LEU A 668 -18.10 52.07 -35.92
C LEU A 668 -18.00 51.36 -34.57
N MET A 669 -17.59 52.06 -33.51
CA MET A 669 -17.30 51.47 -32.18
C MET A 669 -18.32 51.88 -31.10
N GLY A 670 -19.10 52.92 -31.36
CA GLY A 670 -20.01 53.53 -30.41
C GLY A 670 -19.39 54.71 -29.66
N LYS A 671 -20.26 55.65 -29.29
CA LYS A 671 -19.89 56.95 -28.72
C LYS A 671 -19.22 56.89 -27.35
N GLU A 672 -19.39 55.84 -26.56
CA GLU A 672 -18.88 55.78 -25.17
C GLU A 672 -17.57 54.99 -24.98
N VAL A 673 -16.98 54.47 -26.06
CA VAL A 673 -15.68 53.79 -26.02
C VAL A 673 -14.57 54.82 -25.83
N TRP A 674 -13.73 54.65 -24.80
CA TRP A 674 -12.69 55.63 -24.47
C TRP A 674 -11.47 55.51 -25.38
N THR A 675 -10.90 54.31 -25.49
CA THR A 675 -9.71 54.03 -26.30
C THR A 675 -10.13 53.28 -27.56
N ARG A 676 -9.78 53.80 -28.74
CA ARG A 676 -10.16 53.16 -30.01
C ARG A 676 -8.92 52.68 -30.75
N ARG A 677 -8.87 51.38 -31.04
CA ARG A 677 -7.76 50.74 -31.74
C ARG A 677 -8.14 50.46 -33.19
N ILE A 678 -7.28 50.84 -34.13
CA ILE A 678 -7.36 50.42 -35.53
C ILE A 678 -6.18 49.47 -35.76
N ASN A 679 -6.47 48.22 -36.09
CA ASN A 679 -5.49 47.19 -36.45
C ASN A 679 -5.62 46.86 -37.94
N TYR A 680 -4.49 46.73 -38.63
CA TYR A 680 -4.45 46.15 -39.97
C TYR A 680 -3.05 45.63 -40.32
N LYS A 681 -3.01 44.66 -41.25
CA LYS A 681 -1.77 44.16 -41.82
C LYS A 681 -1.36 44.98 -43.05
N THR A 682 -0.07 45.26 -43.18
CA THR A 682 0.51 45.95 -44.34
C THR A 682 1.47 45.05 -45.09
N TYR A 683 1.52 45.18 -46.42
CA TYR A 683 2.58 44.59 -47.25
C TYR A 683 3.65 45.63 -47.59
N MET A 684 4.80 45.16 -48.10
CA MET A 684 5.91 46.03 -48.45
C MET A 684 5.53 46.96 -49.61
N GLY A 685 5.45 48.26 -49.32
CA GLY A 685 5.05 49.29 -50.29
C GLY A 685 3.63 49.84 -50.08
N ASP A 686 2.81 49.21 -49.24
CA ASP A 686 1.49 49.73 -48.89
C ASP A 686 1.57 51.01 -48.05
N TYR A 687 0.75 52.00 -48.41
CA TYR A 687 0.50 53.17 -47.57
C TYR A 687 -0.91 53.72 -47.77
N ILE A 688 -1.45 54.32 -46.70
CA ILE A 688 -2.66 55.13 -46.74
C ILE A 688 -2.24 56.59 -46.90
N GLY A 689 -2.62 57.22 -48.01
CA GLY A 689 -2.23 58.61 -48.34
C GLY A 689 -2.74 59.61 -47.31
N LYS A 690 -4.03 59.49 -46.92
CA LYS A 690 -4.63 60.16 -45.76
C LYS A 690 -5.59 59.19 -45.05
N LEU A 691 -5.28 58.81 -43.82
CA LEU A 691 -6.23 58.18 -42.91
C LEU A 691 -6.88 59.26 -42.06
N TYR A 692 -8.16 59.55 -42.28
CA TYR A 692 -8.93 60.53 -41.52
C TYR A 692 -9.91 59.82 -40.59
N THR A 693 -9.83 60.12 -39.29
CA THR A 693 -10.72 59.57 -38.27
C THR A 693 -11.55 60.66 -37.61
N LYS A 694 -12.85 60.44 -37.48
CA LYS A 694 -13.80 61.32 -36.78
C LYS A 694 -14.20 60.73 -35.42
N SER A 695 -14.38 61.59 -34.42
CA SER A 695 -14.74 61.17 -33.05
C SER A 695 -15.13 62.36 -32.17
N LYS A 696 -16.11 62.19 -31.27
CA LYS A 696 -16.51 63.21 -30.26
C LYS A 696 -15.35 63.69 -29.37
N TYR A 697 -14.27 62.91 -29.27
CA TYR A 697 -13.10 63.25 -28.46
C TYR A 697 -12.06 64.07 -29.23
N ALA A 698 -11.79 63.72 -30.49
CA ALA A 698 -10.85 64.42 -31.38
C ALA A 698 -10.95 63.84 -32.80
N ASP A 699 -10.78 64.69 -33.81
CA ASP A 699 -10.54 64.24 -35.18
C ASP A 699 -9.04 64.17 -35.45
N VAL A 700 -8.57 63.11 -36.10
CA VAL A 700 -7.14 62.87 -36.34
C VAL A 700 -6.93 62.47 -37.81
N SER A 701 -5.98 63.12 -38.48
CA SER A 701 -5.55 62.75 -39.84
C SER A 701 -4.09 62.32 -39.85
N PHE A 702 -3.79 61.09 -40.26
CA PHE A 702 -2.42 60.65 -40.57
C PHE A 702 -2.16 60.76 -42.08
N TYR A 703 -1.03 61.33 -42.47
CA TYR A 703 -0.61 61.44 -43.88
C TYR A 703 0.54 60.50 -44.21
N ASN A 704 0.43 59.80 -45.34
CA ASN A 704 1.35 58.77 -45.82
C ASN A 704 1.66 57.69 -44.75
N LEU A 705 0.59 57.14 -44.16
CA LEU A 705 0.67 56.12 -43.14
C LEU A 705 0.98 54.75 -43.76
N GLY A 706 2.21 54.28 -43.61
CA GLY A 706 2.64 52.96 -44.10
C GLY A 706 3.18 52.07 -42.98
N GLY A 707 3.22 50.77 -43.19
CA GLY A 707 3.84 49.79 -42.29
C GLY A 707 5.04 49.10 -42.93
N ASN A 708 5.73 48.24 -42.16
CA ASN A 708 6.88 47.48 -42.65
C ASN A 708 6.62 45.97 -42.52
N ASN A 709 5.79 45.44 -43.43
CA ASN A 709 5.39 44.02 -43.51
C ASN A 709 4.92 43.42 -42.16
N SER A 710 4.13 44.20 -41.41
CA SER A 710 3.74 43.92 -40.03
C SER A 710 2.33 44.43 -39.73
N GLU A 711 1.77 43.98 -38.60
CA GLU A 711 0.50 44.49 -38.08
C GLU A 711 0.67 45.88 -37.48
N VAL A 712 0.08 46.85 -38.14
CA VAL A 712 -0.03 48.24 -37.70
C VAL A 712 -1.12 48.32 -36.64
N ASN A 713 -0.81 48.95 -35.50
CA ASN A 713 -1.77 49.23 -34.45
C ASN A 713 -1.76 50.73 -34.15
N LEU A 714 -2.88 51.40 -34.39
CA LEU A 714 -3.13 52.80 -34.02
C LEU A 714 -4.08 52.84 -32.84
N TYR A 715 -3.79 53.70 -31.86
CA TYR A 715 -4.65 53.99 -30.72
C TYR A 715 -4.99 55.48 -30.80
N ILE A 716 -6.29 55.79 -30.88
CA ILE A 716 -6.81 57.14 -31.03
C ILE A 716 -7.99 57.27 -30.06
N GLY A 717 -8.01 58.29 -29.22
CA GLY A 717 -9.17 58.54 -28.36
C GLY A 717 -8.80 59.16 -27.03
N ARG A 718 -9.66 58.96 -26.03
CA ARG A 718 -9.48 59.48 -24.69
C ARG A 718 -8.49 58.59 -23.93
N ALA A 719 -7.42 59.18 -23.41
CA ALA A 719 -6.42 58.46 -22.65
C ALA A 719 -6.96 57.88 -21.34
N GLU A 720 -6.41 56.73 -20.92
CA GLU A 720 -6.84 56.05 -19.71
C GLU A 720 -6.65 56.92 -18.44
N PRO A 721 -7.59 56.88 -17.47
CA PRO A 721 -7.52 57.71 -16.25
C PRO A 721 -6.21 57.60 -15.47
N ARG A 722 -5.57 56.42 -15.43
CA ARG A 722 -4.26 56.22 -14.76
C ARG A 722 -3.13 56.98 -15.45
N VAL A 723 -3.07 56.95 -16.79
CA VAL A 723 -2.08 57.70 -17.58
C VAL A 723 -2.29 59.19 -17.37
N VAL A 724 -3.54 59.65 -17.43
CA VAL A 724 -3.91 61.06 -17.19
C VAL A 724 -3.51 61.52 -15.79
N GLN A 725 -3.72 60.73 -14.74
CA GLN A 725 -3.28 61.09 -13.39
C GLN A 725 -1.76 61.30 -13.29
N GLY A 726 -0.96 60.42 -13.92
CA GLY A 726 0.51 60.48 -13.88
C GLY A 726 1.15 61.65 -14.64
N VAL A 727 0.44 62.23 -15.62
CA VAL A 727 0.93 63.34 -16.47
C VAL A 727 0.28 64.69 -16.15
N LYS A 728 -0.95 64.71 -15.62
CA LYS A 728 -1.67 65.94 -15.25
C LYS A 728 -0.98 66.70 -14.12
N THR A 729 -0.35 66.00 -13.17
CA THR A 729 0.47 66.63 -12.11
C THR A 729 1.60 67.49 -12.66
N LYS A 730 2.10 67.19 -13.87
CA LYS A 730 3.20 67.91 -14.55
C LYS A 730 2.74 69.15 -15.32
N LEU A 731 1.44 69.45 -15.34
CA LEU A 731 0.89 70.68 -15.94
C LEU A 731 0.90 71.88 -14.97
N GLY A 732 1.15 71.66 -13.68
CA GLY A 732 1.11 72.69 -12.66
C GLY A 732 -0.28 73.32 -12.52
N GLN A 733 -0.35 74.65 -12.40
CA GLN A 733 -1.60 75.41 -12.24
C GLN A 733 -2.35 75.70 -13.56
N ARG A 734 -1.93 75.14 -14.69
CA ARG A 734 -2.58 75.44 -15.99
C ARG A 734 -3.98 74.85 -16.10
N ILE A 735 -4.90 75.62 -16.68
CA ILE A 735 -6.31 75.24 -16.81
C ILE A 735 -6.49 74.37 -18.06
N VAL A 736 -6.89 73.12 -17.85
CA VAL A 736 -7.21 72.15 -18.91
C VAL A 736 -8.60 72.42 -19.47
N LYS A 737 -8.72 72.51 -20.81
CA LYS A 737 -9.97 72.80 -21.53
C LYS A 737 -10.42 71.70 -22.49
N SER A 738 -9.81 70.52 -22.45
CA SER A 738 -10.24 69.36 -23.24
C SER A 738 -10.13 68.07 -22.42
N ASP A 739 -10.63 66.96 -22.97
CA ASP A 739 -10.13 65.66 -22.56
C ASP A 739 -8.66 65.49 -23.00
N PHE A 740 -7.95 64.57 -22.35
CA PHE A 740 -6.60 64.17 -22.76
C PHE A 740 -6.72 63.13 -23.87
N ILE A 741 -6.12 63.42 -25.02
CA ILE A 741 -6.26 62.62 -26.24
C ILE A 741 -4.98 61.82 -26.45
N GLU A 742 -5.07 60.49 -26.37
CA GLU A 742 -3.97 59.60 -26.72
C GLU A 742 -3.96 59.39 -28.24
N ILE A 743 -2.80 59.62 -28.85
CA ILE A 743 -2.49 59.20 -30.22
C ILE A 743 -1.19 58.40 -30.11
N ARG A 744 -1.30 57.08 -30.18
CA ARG A 744 -0.17 56.15 -30.11
C ARG A 744 -0.20 55.22 -31.31
N ALA A 745 0.96 54.83 -31.81
CA ALA A 745 1.07 54.07 -33.04
C ALA A 745 2.24 53.07 -32.96
N GLN A 746 2.04 51.87 -33.46
CA GLN A 746 3.00 50.76 -33.44
C GLN A 746 3.16 50.17 -34.85
N ASN A 747 4.39 49.77 -35.20
CA ASN A 747 4.78 49.14 -36.47
C ASN A 747 4.48 49.95 -37.76
N CYS A 748 4.30 51.27 -37.64
CA CYS A 748 4.03 52.16 -38.77
C CYS A 748 4.86 53.44 -38.77
N ARG A 749 4.89 54.09 -39.92
CA ARG A 749 5.52 55.40 -40.21
C ARG A 749 4.49 56.31 -40.87
N TRP A 750 4.60 57.61 -40.64
CA TRP A 750 3.77 58.66 -41.23
C TRP A 750 4.62 59.91 -41.45
N ASN A 751 4.18 60.82 -42.32
CA ASN A 751 4.85 62.11 -42.51
C ASN A 751 4.40 63.14 -41.46
N THR A 752 3.09 63.22 -41.25
CA THR A 752 2.44 64.28 -40.47
C THR A 752 1.13 63.76 -39.86
N ILE A 753 0.75 64.32 -38.72
CA ILE A 753 -0.53 64.13 -38.03
C ILE A 753 -1.19 65.51 -37.87
N ASP A 754 -2.41 65.67 -38.40
CA ASP A 754 -3.29 66.77 -37.96
C ASP A 754 -4.17 66.27 -36.83
N VAL A 755 -4.26 67.04 -35.74
CA VAL A 755 -5.04 66.72 -34.54
C VAL A 755 -5.97 67.89 -34.24
N SER A 756 -7.28 67.65 -34.29
CA SER A 756 -8.32 68.65 -34.01
C SER A 756 -9.14 68.23 -32.80
N ILE A 757 -9.04 68.99 -31.71
CA ILE A 757 -9.62 68.67 -30.41
C ILE A 757 -10.71 69.72 -30.07
N PRO A 758 -11.94 69.31 -29.70
CA PRO A 758 -12.95 70.24 -29.22
C PRO A 758 -12.59 70.78 -27.83
N TYR A 759 -12.71 72.10 -27.63
CA TYR A 759 -12.55 72.71 -26.31
C TYR A 759 -13.88 72.77 -25.54
N LYS A 760 -13.78 72.79 -24.22
CA LYS A 760 -14.89 72.79 -23.26
C LYS A 760 -14.67 73.91 -22.25
N ASN A 761 -15.74 74.61 -21.86
CA ASN A 761 -15.72 75.63 -20.81
C ASN A 761 -14.68 76.75 -21.02
N SER A 762 -14.56 77.23 -22.26
CA SER A 762 -13.78 78.42 -22.63
C SER A 762 -14.49 79.17 -23.75
N ASN A 763 -14.22 80.47 -23.88
CA ASN A 763 -14.69 81.31 -24.99
C ASN A 763 -13.79 81.23 -26.24
N GLY A 764 -12.73 80.41 -26.21
CA GLY A 764 -11.76 80.28 -27.30
C GLY A 764 -10.58 81.24 -27.23
N ALA A 765 -10.47 82.09 -26.21
CA ALA A 765 -9.29 82.94 -26.02
C ALA A 765 -8.09 82.15 -25.47
N ASN A 766 -6.87 82.50 -25.91
CA ASN A 766 -5.58 81.97 -25.44
C ASN A 766 -5.40 80.43 -25.46
N LEU A 767 -6.27 79.68 -26.13
CA LEU A 767 -6.19 78.22 -26.17
C LEU A 767 -5.05 77.74 -27.07
N ASN A 768 -4.28 76.76 -26.60
CA ASN A 768 -3.21 76.13 -27.37
C ASN A 768 -3.15 74.62 -27.07
N ILE A 769 -2.77 73.81 -28.07
CA ILE A 769 -2.51 72.38 -27.86
C ILE A 769 -1.11 72.18 -27.30
N TYR A 770 -1.03 71.35 -26.25
CA TYR A 770 0.21 70.84 -25.70
C TYR A 770 0.28 69.33 -25.89
N ARG A 771 1.46 68.85 -26.30
CA ARG A 771 1.77 67.42 -26.45
C ARG A 771 2.78 66.98 -25.38
N TYR A 772 2.47 65.89 -24.70
CA TYR A 772 3.41 65.22 -23.79
C TYR A 772 4.42 64.41 -24.59
N ASP A 773 5.71 64.67 -24.35
CA ASP A 773 6.81 63.88 -24.89
C ASP A 773 7.23 62.86 -23.83
N GLU A 774 6.88 61.59 -24.02
CA GLU A 774 7.08 60.53 -23.02
C GLU A 774 8.56 60.27 -22.73
N ILE A 775 9.42 60.41 -23.74
CA ILE A 775 10.88 60.22 -23.64
C ILE A 775 11.49 61.33 -22.79
N ARG A 776 11.19 62.59 -23.12
CA ARG A 776 11.71 63.76 -22.39
C ARG A 776 10.93 64.07 -21.10
N ARG A 777 9.78 63.42 -20.92
CA ARG A 777 8.83 63.59 -19.82
C ARG A 777 8.26 65.02 -19.66
N THR A 778 8.31 65.85 -20.71
CA THR A 778 7.90 67.26 -20.72
C THR A 778 6.68 67.54 -21.61
N TRP A 779 5.96 68.61 -21.28
CA TRP A 779 4.89 69.17 -22.12
C TRP A 779 5.45 70.20 -23.09
N ASN A 780 5.20 70.01 -24.39
CA ASN A 780 5.64 70.90 -25.45
C ASN A 780 4.43 71.59 -26.06
N LYS A 781 4.55 72.88 -26.36
CA LYS A 781 3.50 73.64 -27.07
C LYS A 781 3.59 73.29 -28.56
N GLU A 782 2.51 72.78 -29.14
CA GLU A 782 2.44 72.52 -30.59
C GLU A 782 1.87 73.77 -31.31
N ILE A 783 2.31 74.02 -32.54
CA ILE A 783 1.79 75.12 -33.37
C ILE A 783 0.32 74.81 -33.66
N SER A 784 -0.57 75.65 -33.14
CA SER A 784 -2.02 75.43 -33.16
C SER A 784 -2.78 76.67 -33.59
N TYR A 785 -3.92 76.48 -34.25
CA TYR A 785 -4.89 77.52 -34.57
C TYR A 785 -6.26 77.17 -33.97
N ILE A 786 -7.08 78.19 -33.74
CA ILE A 786 -8.39 78.07 -33.09
C ILE A 786 -9.47 78.24 -34.16
N ASP A 787 -10.34 77.24 -34.28
CA ASP A 787 -11.56 77.29 -35.06
C ASP A 787 -12.72 77.66 -34.12
N TYR A 788 -13.08 78.94 -34.13
CA TYR A 788 -14.16 79.50 -33.32
C TYR A 788 -15.56 79.05 -33.78
N ILE A 789 -15.72 78.60 -35.02
CA ILE A 789 -17.01 78.16 -35.57
C ILE A 789 -17.31 76.75 -35.07
N ASN A 790 -16.35 75.84 -35.18
CA ASN A 790 -16.49 74.44 -34.77
C ASN A 790 -16.08 74.17 -33.32
N GLN A 791 -15.65 75.20 -32.57
CA GLN A 791 -15.14 75.13 -31.19
C GLN A 791 -14.00 74.11 -31.02
N LYS A 792 -13.08 74.08 -31.99
CA LYS A 792 -11.93 73.19 -32.01
C LYS A 792 -10.63 73.96 -31.99
N VAL A 793 -9.60 73.39 -31.38
CA VAL A 793 -8.20 73.80 -31.61
C VAL A 793 -7.56 72.71 -32.47
N THR A 794 -6.83 73.10 -33.50
CA THR A 794 -6.15 72.17 -34.41
C THR A 794 -4.66 72.43 -34.40
N CYS A 795 -3.85 71.38 -34.33
CA CYS A 795 -2.40 71.44 -34.52
C CYS A 795 -1.94 70.43 -35.59
N THR A 796 -0.82 70.73 -36.20
CA THR A 796 -0.12 69.84 -37.14
C THR A 796 1.23 69.47 -36.55
N THR A 797 1.52 68.18 -36.41
CA THR A 797 2.75 67.69 -35.78
C THR A 797 3.28 66.42 -36.47
N GLN A 798 4.55 66.10 -36.28
CA GLN A 798 5.13 64.84 -36.78
C GLN A 798 5.13 63.73 -35.72
N LYS A 799 4.82 64.05 -34.46
CA LYS A 799 5.00 63.14 -33.32
C LYS A 799 3.68 62.70 -32.71
N ALA A 800 3.57 61.40 -32.49
CA ALA A 800 2.59 60.80 -31.59
C ALA A 800 2.81 61.26 -30.12
N GLY A 801 1.83 60.98 -29.25
CA GLY A 801 1.87 61.30 -27.83
C GLY A 801 0.50 61.59 -27.24
N LEU A 802 0.50 62.20 -26.05
CA LEU A 802 -0.71 62.63 -25.36
C LEU A 802 -0.96 64.13 -25.58
N PHE A 803 -2.13 64.50 -26.08
CA PHE A 803 -2.49 65.87 -26.42
C PHE A 803 -3.55 66.43 -25.48
N VAL A 804 -3.47 67.73 -25.18
CA VAL A 804 -4.45 68.44 -24.35
C VAL A 804 -4.51 69.92 -24.73
N ILE A 805 -5.70 70.53 -24.65
CA ILE A 805 -5.86 71.98 -24.78
C ILE A 805 -5.68 72.63 -23.40
N LEU A 806 -4.80 73.63 -23.34
CA LEU A 806 -4.62 74.49 -22.17
C LEU A 806 -5.02 75.93 -22.50
N GLU A 807 -5.65 76.60 -21.53
CA GLU A 807 -5.81 78.06 -21.50
C GLU A 807 -4.57 78.66 -20.82
N ASN A 808 -3.96 79.67 -21.46
CA ASN A 808 -2.76 80.38 -21.00
C ASN A 808 -3.10 81.76 -20.41
#